data_AF-A0A1L9B5W7-F1
#
_entry.id   AF-A0A1L9B5W7-F1
#
_cell.length_a   1.000
_cell.length_b   1.000
_cell.length_c   1.000
_cell.angle_alpha   90.00
_cell.angle_beta   90.00
_cell.angle_gamma   90.00
#
_symmetry.space_group_name_H-M   'P 1'
#
loop_
_entity.id
_entity.type
_entity.pdbx_description
1 polymer ?
#
loop_
_entity_poly.entity_id
_entity_poly.type
_entity_poly.pdbx_seq_one_letter_code
_entity_poly.pdbx_strand_id
1 'polypeptide(L)'
;MAGVRNGKGADSPDKADTRPRAPAGPLRSREGAEGLDPVERHRQSASRLLREGHAARAFGEMVRASRALPMSPRLAAVLVAFSQLAGTEAAAIALLSSSLPSTRGDTRRAVRLQLARLLRRVGQKSRAIETLQSLVKEFPGDRRARRLIELLSGRAPSAPRPPRREGTPPGGFVVPPAPGAAGSPPIFSETLMFGATSWGEDEHTQENPAPPDARFSPRASSVDDRHGTPLETASPWARQEEEITSEASGLPFSTGDAPPSSPREDSEGAAFSHRRMTLDVTDDLPLDEDDAPAAPPPAALRSGAPVPWGQDDETGPSIPRLQRREQPEDPRLEAQLIARQAWRELAQFYLSRADATHELSVRAEALTRLAELLENELHDGVEAARVYGQIVALTGDKSALAEQVRLLSQRSDGDDWAVRRVLDEAVQRASTPEARASAFLARGERLLSTGEGALARADFEACLALAPQSLPALIGLARCVSEPERPGVAERLRAVLTTIARRAPLRAEGLRCLAELVSHPNGDARLAHWAWTEVLAENPGDAAAQEQLLELTRRLGDAEGLSRLLRASLAREPRGPVARKARLELVALQEAAGDQDAALAELRLAVRFEPGHKEAWLLLVERLIALGQNGEAAWALEHAATATEDDRERMGAWERLARFCRDVLGDAARAQVYANRADNLRTSLAEPRPLPPEPTRTASARLETTGARSPVLVPPPTAQADVSASAPTILEMPAVDLPLPPAKPAASTSRGRSAVTPPSAAPEPSAPAASADAPPASPWEAPPGKMDPVRRRAKGAPEPLPLAPASPDVTVTRALATPVARSTPASAESRPGAIERVRERPLDPAAYRDLSAFFQSRGDQARSTLMAEVSSALAGNREATVRFPRRPLTAEERAGLRHPGLRNPSGELLVAVGSALCRLFPTFGRAAGSSEPLRPDSGPGARAAMDALQAVARLLDVPLPDVYLSEDEGPPFSLVHPGSPRVLVGRLAVRQVLPEPELRFFAGRTLFCVGPDLLALRCLRKDQLLRAVAILGSVLREGSDFGPESRVVRDALHPRARERALGLLEAAQREFDATALAESARHSANRAGLVAGGGPGPALAALRQLKSSEAECIELVRFSASERYLPLRALGA
;
A
#
# COMPACT_ATOMS: atom_id res chain seq x y z
N MET A 1 -31.60 46.07 -1.10
CA MET A 1 -33.05 46.33 -1.21
C MET A 1 -33.63 45.43 -2.31
N ALA A 2 -34.96 45.31 -2.41
CA ALA A 2 -35.64 44.56 -3.48
C ALA A 2 -35.23 45.05 -4.89
N GLY A 3 -35.36 44.28 -5.98
CA GLY A 3 -35.98 42.96 -6.19
C GLY A 3 -36.40 42.86 -7.66
N VAL A 4 -37.39 42.00 -8.01
CA VAL A 4 -38.05 41.94 -9.35
C VAL A 4 -37.16 41.41 -10.50
N ARG A 5 -37.59 40.65 -11.52
CA ARG A 5 -38.55 39.53 -11.73
C ARG A 5 -38.23 38.95 -13.14
N ASN A 6 -38.73 37.73 -13.42
CA ASN A 6 -39.12 37.12 -14.72
C ASN A 6 -38.87 37.94 -16.02
N GLY A 7 -38.44 37.39 -17.15
CA GLY A 7 -38.35 35.99 -17.61
C GLY A 7 -38.86 35.84 -19.06
N LYS A 8 -38.72 34.64 -19.66
CA LYS A 8 -38.98 34.30 -21.10
C LYS A 8 -37.97 34.90 -22.10
N GLY A 9 -37.69 34.29 -23.27
CA GLY A 9 -38.07 32.96 -23.76
C GLY A 9 -38.23 32.90 -25.30
N ALA A 10 -37.84 31.77 -25.92
CA ALA A 10 -37.66 31.57 -27.38
C ALA A 10 -36.47 32.39 -27.96
N ASP A 11 -35.79 32.00 -29.04
CA ASP A 11 -36.12 31.06 -30.12
C ASP A 11 -35.12 29.89 -30.32
N SER A 12 -35.46 28.98 -31.24
CA SER A 12 -34.60 27.93 -31.80
C SER A 12 -34.83 27.84 -33.32
N PRO A 13 -33.82 27.41 -34.09
CA PRO A 13 -34.10 26.36 -35.06
C PRO A 13 -33.03 25.24 -35.12
N ASP A 14 -33.28 24.29 -36.02
CA ASP A 14 -32.75 22.93 -36.11
C ASP A 14 -31.26 22.68 -36.45
N LYS A 15 -30.77 21.55 -35.92
CA LYS A 15 -29.95 20.47 -36.53
C LYS A 15 -28.88 20.80 -37.60
N ALA A 16 -27.67 20.29 -37.37
CA ALA A 16 -27.07 19.20 -38.18
C ALA A 16 -25.90 18.51 -37.45
N ASP A 17 -25.54 17.30 -37.89
CA ASP A 17 -24.63 16.37 -37.20
C ASP A 17 -23.13 16.73 -37.21
N THR A 18 -22.42 16.30 -36.15
CA THR A 18 -21.15 15.56 -36.30
C THR A 18 -20.80 14.81 -34.99
N ARG A 19 -20.57 13.49 -35.08
CA ARG A 19 -20.13 12.65 -33.95
C ARG A 19 -18.92 11.77 -34.35
N PRO A 20 -17.76 11.89 -33.69
CA PRO A 20 -16.79 10.81 -33.62
C PRO A 20 -17.19 9.79 -32.52
N ARG A 21 -17.02 8.50 -32.80
CA ARG A 21 -17.23 7.42 -31.81
C ARG A 21 -16.09 7.40 -30.78
N ALA A 22 -16.43 7.15 -29.52
CA ALA A 22 -15.49 6.65 -28.51
C ALA A 22 -15.84 5.19 -28.15
N PRO A 23 -14.85 4.30 -27.94
CA PRO A 23 -15.11 2.90 -27.62
C PRO A 23 -15.49 2.72 -26.15
N ALA A 24 -16.51 1.90 -25.88
CA ALA A 24 -16.90 1.51 -24.53
C ALA A 24 -16.25 0.17 -24.13
N GLY A 25 -15.60 0.14 -22.97
CA GLY A 25 -15.15 -1.10 -22.33
C GLY A 25 -16.18 -1.60 -21.30
N PRO A 26 -16.39 -2.93 -21.14
CA PRO A 26 -17.40 -3.45 -20.24
C PRO A 26 -16.98 -3.30 -18.76
N LEU A 27 -17.87 -2.71 -17.95
CA LEU A 27 -17.78 -2.76 -16.50
C LEU A 27 -18.09 -4.19 -16.05
N ARG A 28 -17.14 -4.87 -15.38
CA ARG A 28 -17.39 -6.18 -14.78
C ARG A 28 -18.34 -6.04 -13.59
N SER A 29 -19.46 -6.77 -13.61
CA SER A 29 -20.28 -6.99 -12.42
C SER A 29 -19.46 -7.73 -11.35
N ARG A 30 -19.76 -7.45 -10.07
CA ARG A 30 -19.18 -8.14 -8.92
C ARG A 30 -20.29 -8.86 -8.16
N GLU A 31 -20.81 -9.91 -8.79
CA GLU A 31 -21.74 -10.84 -8.18
C GLU A 31 -21.08 -11.59 -7.00
N GLY A 32 -21.87 -11.96 -5.99
CA GLY A 32 -21.37 -12.51 -4.72
C GLY A 32 -21.92 -11.86 -3.43
N ALA A 33 -23.07 -11.20 -3.48
CA ALA A 33 -23.74 -10.64 -2.28
C ALA A 33 -25.28 -10.59 -2.36
N GLU A 34 -25.89 -11.38 -3.26
CA GLU A 34 -27.35 -11.46 -3.40
C GLU A 34 -27.94 -12.57 -2.53
N GLY A 35 -29.09 -12.32 -1.89
CA GLY A 35 -29.82 -13.31 -1.09
C GLY A 35 -30.35 -12.82 0.26
N LEU A 36 -29.57 -12.05 1.04
CA LEU A 36 -29.99 -11.66 2.40
C LEU A 36 -30.97 -10.48 2.43
N ASP A 37 -32.10 -10.67 3.11
CA ASP A 37 -33.11 -9.66 3.48
C ASP A 37 -32.44 -8.42 4.12
N PRO A 38 -32.73 -7.18 3.68
CA PRO A 38 -32.08 -5.99 4.23
C PRO A 38 -32.34 -5.78 5.74
N VAL A 39 -33.47 -6.27 6.28
CA VAL A 39 -33.74 -6.29 7.72
C VAL A 39 -32.78 -7.24 8.43
N GLU A 40 -32.47 -8.38 7.81
CA GLU A 40 -31.56 -9.40 8.34
C GLU A 40 -30.11 -8.92 8.36
N ARG A 41 -29.66 -8.18 7.32
CA ARG A 41 -28.33 -7.54 7.31
C ARG A 41 -28.15 -6.60 8.50
N HIS A 42 -29.10 -5.69 8.72
CA HIS A 42 -29.07 -4.80 9.90
C HIS A 42 -29.18 -5.58 11.22
N ARG A 43 -29.95 -6.68 11.28
CA ARG A 43 -30.02 -7.55 12.47
C ARG A 43 -28.66 -8.18 12.77
N GLN A 44 -27.93 -8.64 11.77
CA GLN A 44 -26.60 -9.23 11.92
C GLN A 44 -25.58 -8.18 12.40
N SER A 45 -25.56 -6.99 11.82
CA SER A 45 -24.74 -5.86 12.30
C SER A 45 -25.05 -5.50 13.76
N ALA A 46 -26.33 -5.42 14.12
CA ALA A 46 -26.76 -5.14 15.49
C ALA A 46 -26.39 -6.29 16.45
N SER A 47 -26.57 -7.56 16.06
CA SER A 47 -26.17 -8.73 16.86
C SER A 47 -24.65 -8.81 17.04
N ARG A 48 -23.85 -8.36 16.07
CA ARG A 48 -22.40 -8.20 16.22
C ARG A 48 -22.09 -7.13 17.29
N LEU A 49 -22.69 -5.94 17.17
CA LEU A 49 -22.52 -4.87 18.17
C LEU A 49 -23.00 -5.26 19.58
N LEU A 50 -23.98 -6.17 19.72
CA LEU A 50 -24.33 -6.76 21.02
C LEU A 50 -23.24 -7.67 21.59
N ARG A 51 -22.62 -8.53 20.78
CA ARG A 51 -21.49 -9.38 21.20
C ARG A 51 -20.27 -8.54 21.60
N GLU A 52 -20.05 -7.43 20.91
CA GLU A 52 -19.03 -6.41 21.22
C GLU A 52 -19.41 -5.51 22.43
N GLY A 53 -20.42 -5.88 23.23
CA GLY A 53 -20.86 -5.17 24.44
C GLY A 53 -21.54 -3.81 24.20
N HIS A 54 -21.78 -3.42 22.94
CA HIS A 54 -22.25 -2.10 22.55
C HIS A 54 -23.77 -2.02 22.34
N ALA A 55 -24.56 -2.44 23.34
CA ALA A 55 -26.02 -2.54 23.23
C ALA A 55 -26.72 -1.26 22.74
N ALA A 56 -26.30 -0.08 23.19
CA ALA A 56 -26.85 1.20 22.70
C ALA A 56 -26.56 1.46 21.20
N ARG A 57 -25.40 1.02 20.68
CA ARG A 57 -25.08 1.09 19.24
C ARG A 57 -25.89 0.07 18.45
N ALA A 58 -26.08 -1.14 19.00
CA ALA A 58 -26.90 -2.18 18.39
C ALA A 58 -28.37 -1.75 18.24
N PHE A 59 -28.96 -1.10 19.25
CA PHE A 59 -30.27 -0.47 19.10
C PHE A 59 -30.22 0.69 18.10
N GLY A 60 -29.14 1.47 18.07
CA GLY A 60 -28.88 2.50 17.05
C GLY A 60 -28.97 1.97 15.60
N GLU A 61 -28.50 0.76 15.31
CA GLU A 61 -28.70 0.11 14.00
C GLU A 61 -30.16 -0.17 13.70
N MET A 62 -30.94 -0.59 14.70
CA MET A 62 -32.37 -0.80 14.53
C MET A 62 -33.12 0.52 14.30
N VAL A 63 -32.67 1.62 14.90
CA VAL A 63 -33.16 2.98 14.57
C VAL A 63 -32.76 3.41 13.15
N ARG A 64 -31.57 3.04 12.66
CA ARG A 64 -31.18 3.24 11.24
C ARG A 64 -32.08 2.43 10.32
N ALA A 65 -32.25 1.14 10.57
CA ALA A 65 -33.13 0.26 9.80
C ALA A 65 -34.58 0.76 9.77
N SER A 66 -35.11 1.27 10.90
CA SER A 66 -36.47 1.84 10.99
C SER A 66 -36.68 3.15 10.21
N ARG A 67 -35.59 3.76 9.70
CA ARG A 67 -35.62 4.97 8.86
C ARG A 67 -35.30 4.67 7.40
N ALA A 68 -34.49 3.66 7.13
CA ALA A 68 -34.11 3.23 5.79
C ALA A 68 -35.11 2.26 5.14
N LEU A 69 -35.86 1.50 5.94
CA LEU A 69 -36.77 0.45 5.48
C LEU A 69 -38.21 0.69 5.96
N PRO A 70 -39.24 0.33 5.17
CA PRO A 70 -40.62 0.39 5.63
C PRO A 70 -40.85 -0.56 6.81
N MET A 71 -41.67 -0.13 7.79
CA MET A 71 -41.87 -0.86 9.04
C MET A 71 -42.59 -2.20 8.83
N SER A 72 -41.82 -3.28 8.74
CA SER A 72 -42.32 -4.64 8.58
C SER A 72 -42.59 -5.33 9.93
N PRO A 73 -43.42 -6.40 9.98
CA PRO A 73 -43.62 -7.21 11.18
C PRO A 73 -42.32 -7.78 11.76
N ARG A 74 -41.34 -8.11 10.89
CA ARG A 74 -39.99 -8.55 11.28
C ARG A 74 -39.23 -7.40 11.94
N LEU A 75 -39.10 -6.27 11.25
CA LEU A 75 -38.36 -5.11 11.74
C LEU A 75 -38.92 -4.60 13.08
N ALA A 76 -40.24 -4.54 13.23
CA ALA A 76 -40.91 -4.19 14.48
C ALA A 76 -40.64 -5.20 15.61
N ALA A 77 -40.54 -6.50 15.32
CA ALA A 77 -40.18 -7.51 16.30
C ALA A 77 -38.71 -7.38 16.76
N VAL A 78 -37.80 -7.13 15.81
CA VAL A 78 -36.36 -6.98 16.10
C VAL A 78 -36.10 -5.67 16.86
N LEU A 79 -36.71 -4.55 16.47
CA LEU A 79 -36.69 -3.28 17.23
C LEU A 79 -37.04 -3.48 18.70
N VAL A 80 -38.13 -4.21 18.99
CA VAL A 80 -38.59 -4.50 20.35
C VAL A 80 -37.62 -5.42 21.10
N ALA A 81 -36.99 -6.38 20.43
CA ALA A 81 -35.98 -7.25 21.06
C ALA A 81 -34.72 -6.46 21.45
N PHE A 82 -34.18 -5.67 20.51
CA PHE A 82 -32.97 -4.87 20.75
C PHE A 82 -33.20 -3.72 21.73
N SER A 83 -34.39 -3.11 21.77
CA SER A 83 -34.67 -2.05 22.75
C SER A 83 -34.65 -2.55 24.18
N GLN A 84 -35.06 -3.79 24.43
CA GLN A 84 -35.03 -4.43 25.75
C GLN A 84 -33.62 -4.84 26.17
N LEU A 85 -32.78 -5.29 25.22
CA LEU A 85 -31.37 -5.60 25.48
C LEU A 85 -30.52 -4.34 25.70
N ALA A 86 -31.02 -3.16 25.33
CA ALA A 86 -30.32 -1.89 25.42
C ALA A 86 -30.96 -0.86 26.37
N GLY A 87 -32.02 -1.20 27.11
CA GLY A 87 -32.73 -0.28 28.02
C GLY A 87 -33.29 0.98 27.34
N THR A 88 -33.77 0.84 26.09
CA THR A 88 -34.19 1.95 25.21
C THR A 88 -35.65 1.82 24.77
N GLU A 89 -36.48 1.16 25.57
CA GLU A 89 -37.88 0.88 25.27
C GLU A 89 -38.71 2.14 24.98
N ALA A 90 -38.42 3.27 25.64
CA ALA A 90 -39.08 4.55 25.38
C ALA A 90 -38.87 5.04 23.93
N ALA A 91 -37.66 4.85 23.37
CA ALA A 91 -37.36 5.21 21.98
C ALA A 91 -38.05 4.26 20.99
N ALA A 92 -38.09 2.96 21.30
CA ALA A 92 -38.83 1.99 20.48
C ALA A 92 -40.35 2.21 20.53
N ILE A 93 -40.92 2.58 21.67
CA ILE A 93 -42.33 3.01 21.79
C ILE A 93 -42.62 4.18 20.85
N ALA A 94 -41.75 5.19 20.82
CA ALA A 94 -41.90 6.36 19.94
C ALA A 94 -41.85 5.97 18.44
N LEU A 95 -40.85 5.17 18.02
CA LEU A 95 -40.66 4.73 16.63
C LEU A 95 -41.78 3.82 16.12
N LEU A 96 -42.27 2.90 16.96
CA LEU A 96 -43.41 2.05 16.61
C LEU A 96 -44.68 2.89 16.49
N SER A 97 -44.91 3.83 17.41
CA SER A 97 -46.08 4.71 17.40
C SER A 97 -46.13 5.61 16.16
N SER A 98 -45.00 6.20 15.77
CA SER A 98 -44.92 7.04 14.56
C SER A 98 -45.03 6.26 13.25
N SER A 99 -44.83 4.93 13.26
CA SER A 99 -45.02 4.04 12.10
C SER A 99 -46.46 3.53 11.91
N LEU A 100 -47.38 3.78 12.86
CA LEU A 100 -48.77 3.33 12.76
C LEU A 100 -49.58 4.00 11.62
N PRO A 101 -49.40 5.29 11.29
CA PRO A 101 -50.10 5.92 10.17
C PRO A 101 -49.70 5.32 8.81
N SER A 102 -48.40 5.06 8.61
CA SER A 102 -47.84 4.60 7.32
C SER A 102 -48.00 3.09 7.06
N THR A 103 -48.06 2.27 8.11
CA THR A 103 -48.37 0.83 7.97
C THR A 103 -49.85 0.58 7.66
N ARG A 104 -50.18 -0.53 6.97
CA ARG A 104 -51.56 -0.93 6.57
C ARG A 104 -51.80 -2.43 6.77
N GLY A 105 -53.06 -2.85 6.93
CA GLY A 105 -53.45 -4.26 7.05
C GLY A 105 -52.72 -5.01 8.19
N ASP A 106 -52.34 -6.28 7.94
CA ASP A 106 -51.65 -7.11 8.92
C ASP A 106 -50.30 -6.54 9.40
N THR A 107 -49.64 -5.67 8.62
CA THR A 107 -48.42 -4.98 9.09
C THR A 107 -48.71 -4.08 10.28
N ARG A 108 -49.73 -3.22 10.17
CA ARG A 108 -50.19 -2.33 11.24
C ARG A 108 -50.68 -3.11 12.46
N ARG A 109 -51.40 -4.22 12.22
CA ARG A 109 -51.86 -5.15 13.26
C ARG A 109 -50.67 -5.76 14.03
N ALA A 110 -49.65 -6.24 13.33
CA ALA A 110 -48.44 -6.77 13.95
C ALA A 110 -47.66 -5.71 14.74
N VAL A 111 -47.49 -4.50 14.18
CA VAL A 111 -46.82 -3.38 14.85
C VAL A 111 -47.56 -2.99 16.13
N ARG A 112 -48.91 -2.87 16.13
CA ARG A 112 -49.68 -2.61 17.35
C ARG A 112 -49.54 -3.72 18.40
N LEU A 113 -49.50 -4.99 17.99
CA LEU A 113 -49.26 -6.10 18.94
C LEU A 113 -47.86 -6.04 19.57
N GLN A 114 -46.83 -5.61 18.84
CA GLN A 114 -45.48 -5.44 19.39
C GLN A 114 -45.39 -4.20 20.30
N LEU A 115 -46.02 -3.08 19.91
CA LEU A 115 -46.14 -1.88 20.75
C LEU A 115 -46.87 -2.16 22.07
N ALA A 116 -48.00 -2.86 22.04
CA ALA A 116 -48.75 -3.23 23.24
C ALA A 116 -47.97 -4.18 24.17
N ARG A 117 -47.16 -5.11 23.61
CA ARG A 117 -46.25 -5.96 24.40
C ARG A 117 -45.17 -5.14 25.10
N LEU A 118 -44.59 -4.15 24.41
CA LEU A 118 -43.55 -3.29 24.95
C LEU A 118 -44.10 -2.35 26.05
N LEU A 119 -45.21 -1.67 25.78
CA LEU A 119 -45.93 -0.84 26.76
C LEU A 119 -46.27 -1.62 28.04
N ARG A 120 -46.70 -2.88 27.90
CA ARG A 120 -46.97 -3.78 29.03
C ARG A 120 -45.71 -4.12 29.85
N ARG A 121 -44.55 -4.30 29.22
CA ARG A 121 -43.27 -4.55 29.94
C ARG A 121 -42.76 -3.29 30.66
N VAL A 122 -42.94 -2.11 30.07
CA VAL A 122 -42.62 -0.80 30.67
C VAL A 122 -43.70 -0.33 31.68
N GLY A 123 -44.58 -1.22 32.13
CA GLY A 123 -45.60 -0.93 33.15
C GLY A 123 -46.77 -0.02 32.71
N GLN A 124 -46.77 0.52 31.49
CA GLN A 124 -47.79 1.44 30.96
C GLN A 124 -49.09 0.69 30.57
N LYS A 125 -49.75 0.06 31.55
CA LYS A 125 -50.93 -0.81 31.36
C LYS A 125 -52.10 -0.10 30.67
N SER A 126 -52.40 1.16 30.99
CA SER A 126 -53.46 1.96 30.36
C SER A 126 -53.25 2.10 28.85
N ARG A 127 -52.08 2.60 28.44
CA ARG A 127 -51.67 2.71 27.03
C ARG A 127 -51.61 1.35 26.31
N ALA A 128 -51.24 0.28 27.02
CA ALA A 128 -51.31 -1.07 26.46
C ALA A 128 -52.76 -1.52 26.19
N ILE A 129 -53.72 -1.13 27.04
CA ILE A 129 -55.15 -1.36 26.80
C ILE A 129 -55.66 -0.49 25.64
N GLU A 130 -55.34 0.80 25.58
CA GLU A 130 -55.73 1.72 24.51
C GLU A 130 -55.23 1.25 23.12
N THR A 131 -53.98 0.81 23.04
CA THR A 131 -53.37 0.30 21.79
C THR A 131 -53.96 -1.06 21.35
N LEU A 132 -54.47 -1.86 22.29
CA LEU A 132 -55.23 -3.08 21.97
C LEU A 132 -56.70 -2.78 21.62
N GLN A 133 -57.36 -1.84 22.29
CA GLN A 133 -58.73 -1.41 21.98
C GLN A 133 -58.82 -0.82 20.58
N SER A 134 -57.87 0.05 20.21
CA SER A 134 -57.77 0.58 18.84
C SER A 134 -57.44 -0.50 17.80
N LEU A 135 -56.67 -1.55 18.16
CA LEU A 135 -56.54 -2.74 17.32
C LEU A 135 -57.89 -3.47 17.15
N VAL A 136 -58.64 -3.74 18.22
CA VAL A 136 -59.94 -4.44 18.15
C VAL A 136 -61.01 -3.64 17.40
N LYS A 137 -60.96 -2.30 17.44
CA LYS A 137 -61.82 -1.41 16.61
C LYS A 137 -61.52 -1.56 15.11
N GLU A 138 -60.25 -1.68 14.73
CA GLU A 138 -59.83 -1.79 13.32
C GLU A 138 -59.86 -3.25 12.80
N PHE A 139 -59.71 -4.24 13.69
CA PHE A 139 -59.75 -5.67 13.39
C PHE A 139 -60.69 -6.41 14.37
N PRO A 140 -62.03 -6.32 14.18
CA PRO A 140 -63.00 -6.93 15.08
C PRO A 140 -62.97 -8.47 15.11
N GLY A 141 -62.14 -9.12 14.28
CA GLY A 141 -61.84 -10.55 14.34
C GLY A 141 -60.76 -10.95 15.36
N ASP A 142 -59.97 -10.02 15.92
CA ASP A 142 -58.79 -10.39 16.70
C ASP A 142 -59.11 -10.88 18.13
N ARG A 143 -59.36 -12.19 18.23
CA ARG A 143 -59.57 -12.94 19.49
C ARG A 143 -58.38 -12.83 20.45
N ARG A 144 -57.15 -12.59 19.97
CA ARG A 144 -55.94 -12.49 20.82
C ARG A 144 -55.87 -11.12 21.49
N ALA A 145 -56.20 -10.05 20.77
CA ALA A 145 -56.25 -8.71 21.33
C ALA A 145 -57.38 -8.57 22.38
N ARG A 146 -58.57 -9.13 22.14
CA ARG A 146 -59.66 -9.16 23.16
C ARG A 146 -59.22 -9.83 24.46
N ARG A 147 -58.68 -11.06 24.40
CA ARG A 147 -58.14 -11.78 25.56
C ARG A 147 -57.04 -10.99 26.29
N LEU A 148 -56.19 -10.26 25.56
CA LEU A 148 -55.17 -9.41 26.18
C LEU A 148 -55.75 -8.16 26.88
N ILE A 149 -56.85 -7.60 26.38
CA ILE A 149 -57.60 -6.52 27.07
C ILE A 149 -58.25 -7.06 28.35
N GLU A 150 -58.92 -8.20 28.29
CA GLU A 150 -59.56 -8.86 29.44
C GLU A 150 -58.54 -9.10 30.57
N LEU A 151 -57.42 -9.76 30.24
CA LEU A 151 -56.31 -10.03 31.17
C LEU A 151 -55.64 -8.76 31.72
N LEU A 152 -55.55 -7.68 30.95
CA LEU A 152 -54.96 -6.41 31.40
C LEU A 152 -55.92 -5.55 32.23
N SER A 153 -57.22 -5.69 32.01
CA SER A 153 -58.27 -4.93 32.71
C SER A 153 -58.69 -5.57 34.03
N GLY A 154 -58.06 -6.68 34.44
CA GLY A 154 -58.40 -7.43 35.65
C GLY A 154 -59.78 -8.10 35.61
N ARG A 155 -60.44 -8.14 34.45
CA ARG A 155 -61.80 -8.69 34.32
C ARG A 155 -61.69 -10.20 34.16
N ALA A 156 -62.16 -10.94 35.17
CA ALA A 156 -62.14 -12.40 35.15
C ALA A 156 -62.76 -12.96 33.86
N PRO A 157 -62.19 -14.03 33.26
CA PRO A 157 -62.66 -14.55 31.99
C PRO A 157 -64.09 -15.06 32.15
N SER A 158 -65.04 -14.43 31.47
CA SER A 158 -66.41 -14.90 31.36
C SER A 158 -66.41 -16.19 30.54
N ALA A 159 -66.41 -17.33 31.24
CA ALA A 159 -66.32 -18.64 30.61
C ALA A 159 -67.46 -18.84 29.59
N PRO A 160 -67.17 -19.28 28.35
CA PRO A 160 -68.23 -19.73 27.45
C PRO A 160 -68.87 -20.98 28.07
N ARG A 161 -70.15 -20.87 28.48
CA ARG A 161 -70.93 -22.02 28.94
C ARG A 161 -70.91 -23.12 27.87
N PRO A 162 -70.55 -24.38 28.18
CA PRO A 162 -70.85 -25.47 27.29
C PRO A 162 -72.38 -25.65 27.21
N PRO A 163 -72.95 -26.00 26.04
CA PRO A 163 -74.35 -26.38 25.96
C PRO A 163 -74.55 -27.72 26.64
N ARG A 164 -75.07 -27.74 27.88
CA ARG A 164 -75.64 -28.96 28.46
C ARG A 164 -76.87 -29.35 27.65
N ARG A 165 -76.89 -30.58 27.13
CA ARG A 165 -78.12 -31.29 26.80
C ARG A 165 -78.77 -31.76 28.09
N GLU A 166 -80.05 -31.46 28.26
CA GLU A 166 -81.07 -32.25 28.96
C GLU A 166 -82.42 -31.58 28.65
N GLY A 167 -83.40 -32.33 28.13
CA GLY A 167 -84.64 -31.73 27.62
C GLY A 167 -85.31 -32.40 26.41
N THR A 168 -85.37 -33.73 26.37
CA THR A 168 -86.55 -34.43 25.80
C THR A 168 -87.76 -34.18 26.70
N PRO A 169 -89.04 -34.38 26.28
CA PRO A 169 -89.56 -34.89 25.00
C PRO A 169 -90.70 -33.98 24.44
N PRO A 170 -91.67 -34.42 23.59
CA PRO A 170 -91.73 -35.54 22.63
C PRO A 170 -92.10 -35.14 21.17
N GLY A 171 -91.95 -36.07 20.22
CA GLY A 171 -92.82 -36.19 19.03
C GLY A 171 -92.26 -35.71 17.66
N GLY A 172 -92.64 -36.41 16.58
CA GLY A 172 -92.38 -36.01 15.17
C GLY A 172 -91.00 -36.44 14.61
N PHE A 173 -90.75 -37.64 14.06
CA PHE A 173 -91.26 -38.35 12.85
C PHE A 173 -90.73 -37.85 11.48
N VAL A 174 -90.58 -38.82 10.55
CA VAL A 174 -90.23 -38.69 9.10
C VAL A 174 -88.73 -38.57 8.75
N VAL A 175 -88.38 -39.02 7.53
CA VAL A 175 -87.02 -39.38 7.06
C VAL A 175 -86.56 -38.46 5.88
N PRO A 176 -85.92 -38.86 4.73
CA PRO A 176 -85.09 -37.94 3.90
C PRO A 176 -85.89 -37.46 2.65
N PRO A 177 -85.31 -37.02 1.48
CA PRO A 177 -83.91 -36.83 1.07
C PRO A 177 -83.62 -35.51 0.28
N ALA A 178 -82.44 -35.44 -0.36
CA ALA A 178 -82.19 -34.58 -1.53
C ALA A 178 -83.01 -35.08 -2.75
N PRO A 179 -83.33 -34.27 -3.79
CA PRO A 179 -82.33 -33.70 -4.71
C PRO A 179 -82.72 -32.30 -5.28
N GLY A 180 -82.06 -31.85 -6.36
CA GLY A 180 -82.54 -30.76 -7.22
C GLY A 180 -81.43 -29.94 -7.86
N ALA A 181 -81.40 -29.88 -9.20
CA ALA A 181 -80.43 -29.10 -9.98
C ALA A 181 -81.12 -28.42 -11.19
N ALA A 182 -80.33 -27.66 -11.96
CA ALA A 182 -80.65 -26.90 -13.18
C ALA A 182 -81.27 -25.49 -12.99
N GLY A 183 -80.77 -24.53 -13.79
CA GLY A 183 -81.12 -23.11 -13.72
C GLY A 183 -80.00 -22.20 -14.22
N SER A 184 -79.74 -22.19 -15.54
CA SER A 184 -78.74 -21.35 -16.22
C SER A 184 -79.43 -20.34 -17.16
N PRO A 185 -78.69 -19.54 -17.95
CA PRO A 185 -77.86 -18.37 -17.63
C PRO A 185 -78.58 -17.11 -18.22
N PRO A 186 -77.99 -16.05 -18.85
CA PRO A 186 -76.59 -15.57 -18.98
C PRO A 186 -76.40 -14.02 -18.81
N ILE A 187 -75.23 -13.56 -19.30
CA ILE A 187 -74.88 -12.27 -19.95
C ILE A 187 -73.89 -11.34 -19.20
N PHE A 188 -72.87 -10.93 -19.99
CA PHE A 188 -71.89 -9.82 -19.87
C PHE A 188 -70.45 -10.05 -19.34
N SER A 189 -69.53 -9.95 -20.31
CA SER A 189 -68.21 -9.30 -20.26
C SER A 189 -67.00 -10.05 -19.68
N GLU A 190 -66.25 -10.67 -20.58
CA GLU A 190 -64.80 -10.78 -20.51
C GLU A 190 -64.11 -9.41 -20.62
N THR A 191 -62.81 -9.34 -20.29
CA THR A 191 -61.76 -8.86 -21.21
C THR A 191 -60.39 -9.32 -20.68
N LEU A 192 -59.53 -9.79 -21.60
CA LEU A 192 -58.17 -10.28 -21.33
C LEU A 192 -57.09 -9.20 -21.56
N MET A 193 -55.90 -9.49 -21.03
CA MET A 193 -54.56 -9.24 -21.60
C MET A 193 -54.39 -8.22 -22.75
N PHE A 194 -53.44 -7.30 -22.56
CA PHE A 194 -52.55 -6.73 -23.59
C PHE A 194 -51.13 -6.75 -23.00
N GLY A 195 -50.02 -6.84 -23.75
CA GLY A 195 -49.70 -6.85 -25.19
C GLY A 195 -48.22 -6.41 -25.32
N ALA A 196 -47.42 -6.60 -26.38
CA ALA A 196 -47.51 -7.14 -27.75
C ALA A 196 -46.07 -7.68 -28.09
N THR A 197 -45.76 -8.68 -28.93
CA THR A 197 -46.06 -8.98 -30.37
C THR A 197 -45.63 -7.89 -31.36
N SER A 198 -45.36 -8.10 -32.65
CA SER A 198 -45.34 -9.26 -33.60
C SER A 198 -44.12 -9.08 -34.56
N TRP A 199 -43.74 -9.88 -35.58
CA TRP A 199 -44.35 -10.89 -36.49
C TRP A 199 -43.36 -12.09 -36.67
N GLY A 200 -43.40 -13.05 -37.60
CA GLY A 200 -44.17 -13.31 -38.85
C GLY A 200 -43.43 -12.82 -40.12
N GLU A 201 -43.42 -13.52 -41.27
CA GLU A 201 -44.12 -14.78 -41.71
C GLU A 201 -43.25 -15.58 -42.73
N ASP A 202 -43.80 -16.65 -43.32
CA ASP A 202 -43.19 -17.68 -44.20
C ASP A 202 -42.91 -17.19 -45.68
N GLU A 203 -42.54 -17.95 -46.74
CA GLU A 203 -42.65 -19.39 -47.06
C GLU A 203 -41.63 -19.87 -48.18
N HIS A 204 -41.68 -21.17 -48.53
CA HIS A 204 -40.94 -22.02 -49.48
C HIS A 204 -40.06 -21.45 -50.64
N THR A 205 -38.98 -22.18 -50.99
CA THR A 205 -38.78 -22.89 -52.30
C THR A 205 -37.53 -23.82 -52.25
N GLN A 206 -37.44 -24.80 -53.16
CA GLN A 206 -36.37 -25.83 -53.25
C GLN A 206 -35.09 -25.32 -53.96
N GLU A 207 -33.93 -25.91 -53.64
CA GLU A 207 -33.22 -26.81 -54.56
C GLU A 207 -32.04 -27.55 -53.89
N ASN A 208 -31.53 -28.59 -54.57
CA ASN A 208 -30.44 -29.48 -54.14
C ASN A 208 -29.44 -29.60 -55.32
N PRO A 209 -28.13 -29.80 -55.07
CA PRO A 209 -27.63 -31.13 -55.42
C PRO A 209 -26.57 -31.70 -54.46
N ALA A 210 -26.40 -33.02 -54.56
CA ALA A 210 -25.55 -33.87 -53.72
C ALA A 210 -24.27 -34.34 -54.48
N PRO A 211 -23.40 -35.21 -53.92
CA PRO A 211 -21.99 -35.37 -54.33
C PRO A 211 -21.76 -36.57 -55.28
N PRO A 212 -20.47 -36.89 -55.54
CA PRO A 212 -19.89 -38.22 -55.25
C PRO A 212 -18.48 -38.09 -54.58
N ASP A 213 -17.76 -39.10 -54.09
CA ASP A 213 -17.95 -40.51 -53.63
C ASP A 213 -16.59 -40.94 -52.99
N ALA A 214 -16.36 -42.07 -52.31
CA ALA A 214 -17.16 -42.97 -51.46
C ALA A 214 -16.24 -44.05 -50.83
N ARG A 215 -16.57 -44.57 -49.62
CA ARG A 215 -16.20 -45.90 -49.03
C ARG A 215 -14.69 -46.26 -48.97
N PHE A 216 -14.09 -46.58 -47.82
CA PHE A 216 -14.14 -47.93 -47.21
C PHE A 216 -13.36 -47.99 -45.87
N SER A 217 -13.61 -49.04 -45.08
CA SER A 217 -12.77 -49.59 -44.00
C SER A 217 -12.58 -51.10 -44.28
N PRO A 218 -11.81 -51.94 -43.52
CA PRO A 218 -11.18 -51.75 -42.20
C PRO A 218 -9.78 -52.45 -42.01
N ARG A 219 -9.34 -52.56 -40.74
CA ARG A 219 -8.49 -53.63 -40.13
C ARG A 219 -7.02 -53.87 -40.56
N ALA A 220 -6.13 -53.57 -39.60
CA ALA A 220 -5.26 -54.51 -38.84
C ALA A 220 -4.32 -55.55 -39.54
N SER A 221 -3.01 -55.30 -39.39
CA SER A 221 -1.89 -56.26 -39.20
C SER A 221 -0.68 -55.45 -38.66
N SER A 222 0.10 -55.77 -37.62
CA SER A 222 0.70 -57.02 -37.08
C SER A 222 1.96 -57.51 -37.81
N VAL A 223 3.12 -57.38 -37.13
CA VAL A 223 4.31 -58.26 -37.18
C VAL A 223 5.04 -58.41 -38.54
N ASP A 224 6.31 -58.00 -38.61
CA ASP A 224 7.43 -58.98 -38.50
C ASP A 224 8.76 -58.30 -38.11
N ASP A 225 9.62 -59.06 -37.45
CA ASP A 225 11.04 -58.73 -37.21
C ASP A 225 11.89 -59.20 -38.40
N ARG A 226 13.08 -58.60 -38.60
CA ARG A 226 14.33 -59.36 -38.86
C ARG A 226 15.62 -58.55 -38.93
N HIS A 227 16.63 -59.15 -38.33
CA HIS A 227 18.07 -58.84 -38.29
C HIS A 227 18.74 -58.49 -39.64
N GLY A 228 19.84 -57.72 -39.58
CA GLY A 228 20.64 -57.36 -40.77
C GLY A 228 21.97 -56.64 -40.51
N THR A 229 22.80 -57.13 -39.59
CA THR A 229 24.24 -56.76 -39.47
C THR A 229 25.11 -57.76 -40.27
N PRO A 230 26.46 -57.63 -40.41
CA PRO A 230 27.41 -56.61 -39.95
C PRO A 230 28.37 -56.11 -41.10
N LEU A 231 29.64 -55.77 -40.76
CA LEU A 231 30.84 -55.50 -41.58
C LEU A 231 31.06 -54.05 -42.08
N GLU A 232 32.29 -53.49 -42.06
CA GLU A 232 33.50 -53.75 -41.24
C GLU A 232 34.53 -52.61 -41.42
N THR A 233 35.33 -52.30 -40.39
CA THR A 233 36.78 -51.96 -40.46
C THR A 233 37.36 -51.76 -39.05
N ALA A 234 38.68 -51.94 -38.86
CA ALA A 234 39.25 -52.35 -37.56
C ALA A 234 40.44 -51.51 -37.04
N SER A 235 40.81 -51.78 -35.78
CA SER A 235 41.85 -51.12 -34.97
C SER A 235 43.30 -51.36 -35.42
N PRO A 236 44.25 -50.57 -34.89
CA PRO A 236 45.07 -50.97 -33.71
C PRO A 236 44.78 -50.05 -32.49
N TRP A 237 45.23 -50.26 -31.24
CA TRP A 237 45.89 -51.36 -30.47
C TRP A 237 45.84 -50.95 -28.96
N ALA A 238 46.09 -51.78 -27.93
CA ALA A 238 45.91 -53.22 -27.70
C ALA A 238 46.40 -53.61 -26.27
N ARG A 239 45.76 -54.62 -25.63
CA ARG A 239 46.32 -55.54 -24.58
C ARG A 239 46.62 -54.96 -23.17
N GLN A 240 46.62 -55.73 -22.06
CA GLN A 240 46.20 -57.13 -21.76
C GLN A 240 45.96 -57.29 -20.22
N GLU A 241 45.29 -58.39 -19.80
CA GLU A 241 45.52 -59.14 -18.53
C GLU A 241 45.37 -58.42 -17.16
N GLU A 242 45.40 -59.12 -16.00
CA GLU A 242 44.62 -60.28 -15.51
C GLU A 242 44.82 -60.41 -13.98
N GLU A 243 43.76 -60.85 -13.26
CA GLU A 243 43.80 -61.64 -12.01
C GLU A 243 44.56 -61.21 -10.70
N ILE A 244 44.19 -61.89 -9.59
CA ILE A 244 44.79 -62.03 -8.24
C ILE A 244 45.38 -60.82 -7.48
N THR A 245 44.82 -60.48 -6.30
CA THR A 245 45.39 -60.84 -4.97
C THR A 245 44.53 -60.37 -3.78
N SER A 246 44.71 -61.05 -2.64
CA SER A 246 44.14 -60.71 -1.32
C SER A 246 45.12 -59.87 -0.48
N GLU A 247 44.60 -59.16 0.54
CA GLU A 247 45.13 -59.04 1.93
C GLU A 247 44.69 -57.70 2.58
N ALA A 248 44.71 -57.49 3.90
CA ALA A 248 44.34 -58.33 5.06
C ALA A 248 44.47 -57.47 6.35
N SER A 249 43.81 -57.87 7.43
CA SER A 249 43.95 -57.34 8.81
C SER A 249 43.45 -55.89 9.07
N GLY A 250 42.91 -55.56 10.25
CA GLY A 250 42.42 -56.46 11.30
C GLY A 250 42.31 -55.84 12.71
N LEU A 251 41.06 -55.66 13.19
CA LEU A 251 40.61 -55.92 14.59
C LEU A 251 41.23 -55.06 15.73
N PRO A 252 40.72 -55.12 17.00
CA PRO A 252 39.62 -55.94 17.55
C PRO A 252 38.49 -55.18 18.31
N PHE A 253 37.44 -55.95 18.67
CA PHE A 253 36.55 -55.91 19.86
C PHE A 253 36.64 -54.74 20.87
N SER A 254 35.55 -54.29 21.52
CA SER A 254 34.67 -55.16 22.33
C SER A 254 33.27 -54.60 22.64
N THR A 255 32.37 -55.50 23.04
CA THR A 255 31.15 -55.24 23.84
C THR A 255 31.49 -55.03 25.33
N GLY A 256 30.61 -54.35 26.09
CA GLY A 256 30.62 -54.40 27.57
C GLY A 256 29.98 -53.20 28.29
N ASP A 257 28.93 -53.49 29.06
CA ASP A 257 28.58 -53.00 30.42
C ASP A 257 28.66 -51.51 30.83
N ALA A 258 27.57 -51.05 31.46
CA ALA A 258 27.59 -50.01 32.49
C ALA A 258 28.01 -50.63 33.85
N PRO A 259 28.48 -49.91 34.90
CA PRO A 259 27.56 -49.12 35.74
C PRO A 259 28.18 -47.77 36.29
N PRO A 260 28.17 -47.42 37.61
CA PRO A 260 27.19 -46.45 38.15
C PRO A 260 27.75 -45.31 39.06
N SER A 261 26.89 -44.32 39.37
CA SER A 261 26.86 -43.53 40.63
C SER A 261 28.10 -42.65 40.99
N SER A 262 28.01 -41.45 41.60
CA SER A 262 27.33 -41.09 42.85
C SER A 262 27.48 -39.53 43.10
N PRO A 263 27.37 -38.89 44.31
CA PRO A 263 26.32 -37.87 44.50
C PRO A 263 26.66 -36.55 45.27
N ARG A 264 25.68 -35.62 45.35
CA ARG A 264 25.49 -34.54 46.38
C ARG A 264 26.63 -33.47 46.48
N GLU A 265 26.53 -32.35 47.24
CA GLU A 265 25.62 -31.84 48.29
C GLU A 265 25.16 -30.37 48.03
N ASP A 266 23.90 -30.03 48.37
CA ASP A 266 23.40 -29.03 49.36
C ASP A 266 24.22 -27.72 49.64
N SER A 267 23.70 -26.54 50.05
CA SER A 267 22.37 -25.90 50.29
C SER A 267 22.56 -24.34 50.25
N GLU A 268 21.64 -23.38 50.48
CA GLU A 268 20.18 -23.23 50.73
C GLU A 268 19.78 -21.80 50.23
N GLY A 269 18.60 -21.25 50.58
CA GLY A 269 18.34 -19.80 50.51
C GLY A 269 16.87 -19.35 50.33
N ALA A 270 16.03 -19.44 51.36
CA ALA A 270 14.68 -18.82 51.47
C ALA A 270 14.64 -17.30 51.16
N ALA A 271 13.54 -16.61 50.77
CA ALA A 271 12.13 -16.90 50.40
C ALA A 271 11.61 -15.65 49.59
N PHE A 272 10.41 -15.51 49.00
CA PHE A 272 9.02 -15.80 49.44
C PHE A 272 8.05 -15.98 48.26
N SER A 273 6.81 -16.39 48.54
CA SER A 273 5.84 -16.90 47.56
C SER A 273 4.93 -15.87 46.87
N HIS A 274 4.38 -16.24 45.71
CA HIS A 274 2.92 -16.19 45.51
C HIS A 274 2.42 -17.27 44.52
N ARG A 275 1.33 -17.95 44.91
CA ARG A 275 0.79 -19.17 44.30
C ARG A 275 0.43 -19.09 42.81
N ARG A 276 0.73 -20.16 42.08
CA ARG A 276 -0.14 -20.73 41.02
C ARG A 276 -0.21 -22.24 41.28
N MET A 277 -1.41 -22.82 41.30
CA MET A 277 -1.59 -24.27 41.50
C MET A 277 -1.75 -24.96 40.14
N THR A 278 -0.91 -25.94 39.87
CA THR A 278 -1.20 -27.06 38.96
C THR A 278 -1.70 -28.24 39.79
N LEU A 279 -2.54 -29.08 39.19
CA LEU A 279 -2.94 -30.37 39.73
C LEU A 279 -2.47 -31.43 38.74
N ASP A 280 -1.37 -32.09 39.06
CA ASP A 280 -0.96 -33.33 38.40
C ASP A 280 -1.53 -34.53 39.17
N VAL A 281 -1.79 -35.62 38.46
CA VAL A 281 -2.42 -36.83 39.00
C VAL A 281 -1.33 -37.75 39.56
N THR A 282 -1.47 -38.14 40.82
CA THR A 282 -0.66 -39.17 41.47
C THR A 282 -1.42 -40.49 41.51
N ASP A 283 -0.94 -41.49 40.78
CA ASP A 283 -1.08 -42.89 41.20
C ASP A 283 -0.03 -43.15 42.29
N ASP A 284 -0.43 -43.78 43.39
CA ASP A 284 0.45 -44.61 44.21
C ASP A 284 -0.40 -45.53 45.11
N LEU A 285 0.02 -46.80 45.21
CA LEU A 285 -0.57 -47.82 46.09
C LEU A 285 0.45 -48.18 47.18
N PRO A 286 0.01 -48.51 48.40
CA PRO A 286 0.72 -49.44 49.26
C PRO A 286 0.07 -50.83 49.26
N LEU A 287 0.91 -51.84 49.49
CA LEU A 287 0.56 -53.26 49.59
C LEU A 287 0.26 -53.64 51.05
N ASP A 288 -0.40 -54.77 51.24
CA ASP A 288 -0.19 -55.67 52.39
C ASP A 288 -0.35 -57.12 51.89
N GLU A 289 0.43 -58.03 52.49
CA GLU A 289 0.50 -59.48 52.18
C GLU A 289 -0.54 -60.24 53.07
N ASP A 290 -0.86 -61.53 52.95
CA ASP A 290 -0.18 -62.69 52.35
C ASP A 290 -1.20 -63.84 52.08
N ASP A 291 -0.70 -65.07 51.84
CA ASP A 291 -1.39 -66.38 51.79
C ASP A 291 -2.31 -66.71 50.57
N ALA A 292 -1.82 -67.63 49.74
CA ALA A 292 -2.60 -68.40 48.75
C ALA A 292 -2.45 -69.91 49.06
N PRO A 293 -3.35 -70.80 48.56
CA PRO A 293 -2.98 -71.51 47.32
C PRO A 293 -4.15 -72.07 46.45
N ALA A 294 -4.03 -71.95 45.12
CA ALA A 294 -4.29 -73.03 44.13
C ALA A 294 -4.23 -72.50 42.67
N ALA A 295 -3.65 -73.31 41.76
CA ALA A 295 -3.55 -73.08 40.31
C ALA A 295 -3.31 -74.45 39.60
N PRO A 296 -3.21 -74.61 38.26
CA PRO A 296 -3.22 -73.60 37.18
C PRO A 296 -4.20 -74.03 36.01
N PRO A 297 -3.98 -73.88 34.67
CA PRO A 297 -4.98 -73.25 33.79
C PRO A 297 -5.46 -74.06 32.53
N PRO A 298 -5.26 -73.67 31.24
CA PRO A 298 -6.37 -73.21 30.37
C PRO A 298 -6.52 -73.95 29.02
N ALA A 299 -7.55 -73.61 28.22
CA ALA A 299 -7.49 -73.60 26.74
C ALA A 299 -8.68 -72.86 26.08
N ALA A 300 -8.46 -72.33 24.87
CA ALA A 300 -9.46 -71.65 24.03
C ALA A 300 -10.24 -72.62 23.10
N LEU A 301 -11.21 -72.10 22.31
CA LEU A 301 -11.33 -72.32 20.83
C LEU A 301 -12.67 -71.79 20.24
N ARG A 302 -12.59 -70.99 19.16
CA ARG A 302 -13.50 -70.90 17.96
C ARG A 302 -15.01 -70.58 18.15
N SER A 303 -15.81 -70.07 17.20
CA SER A 303 -15.73 -69.15 16.03
C SER A 303 -16.85 -69.52 15.03
N GLY A 304 -17.73 -68.57 14.65
CA GLY A 304 -18.88 -68.74 13.73
C GLY A 304 -20.24 -68.55 14.45
N ALA A 305 -21.23 -67.73 14.07
CA ALA A 305 -21.79 -67.25 12.76
C ALA A 305 -22.83 -68.22 12.13
N PRO A 306 -23.81 -67.78 11.30
CA PRO A 306 -24.54 -66.48 11.21
C PRO A 306 -26.09 -66.70 11.06
N VAL A 307 -26.81 -65.87 10.24
CA VAL A 307 -28.19 -66.06 9.66
C VAL A 307 -29.39 -65.72 10.58
N PRO A 308 -30.59 -65.27 10.09
CA PRO A 308 -31.01 -64.75 8.76
C PRO A 308 -31.54 -63.28 8.76
N TRP A 309 -31.93 -62.77 7.58
CA TRP A 309 -32.90 -61.66 7.43
C TRP A 309 -34.31 -62.23 7.14
N GLY A 310 -35.36 -61.50 7.53
CA GLY A 310 -36.76 -61.85 7.21
C GLY A 310 -37.72 -60.66 7.33
N GLN A 311 -38.59 -60.53 6.33
CA GLN A 311 -39.76 -59.63 6.23
C GLN A 311 -41.01 -60.35 6.80
N ASP A 312 -42.13 -59.72 7.20
CA ASP A 312 -42.57 -58.30 7.22
C ASP A 312 -43.59 -58.10 8.39
N ASP A 313 -44.41 -57.04 8.35
CA ASP A 313 -45.64 -56.75 9.15
C ASP A 313 -45.56 -56.15 10.57
N GLU A 314 -45.72 -54.82 10.57
CA GLU A 314 -46.49 -53.94 11.48
C GLU A 314 -46.92 -54.42 12.90
N THR A 315 -46.40 -53.78 13.95
CA THR A 315 -47.14 -52.77 14.78
C THR A 315 -46.32 -52.30 16.00
N GLY A 316 -45.15 -51.69 15.77
CA GLY A 316 -44.39 -50.98 16.82
C GLY A 316 -44.65 -49.48 16.81
N PRO A 317 -44.90 -48.80 17.96
CA PRO A 317 -45.11 -47.35 17.97
C PRO A 317 -43.84 -46.63 17.52
N SER A 318 -43.94 -45.89 16.40
CA SER A 318 -42.80 -45.24 15.77
C SER A 318 -42.20 -44.17 16.69
N ILE A 319 -41.06 -44.47 17.32
CA ILE A 319 -40.25 -43.43 17.99
C ILE A 319 -39.81 -42.44 16.90
N PRO A 320 -40.25 -41.17 16.94
CA PRO A 320 -39.87 -40.22 15.92
C PRO A 320 -38.36 -39.98 16.02
N ARG A 321 -37.61 -40.30 14.96
CA ARG A 321 -36.23 -39.85 14.80
C ARG A 321 -36.23 -38.32 14.78
N LEU A 322 -35.99 -37.74 15.95
CA LEU A 322 -35.85 -36.29 16.12
C LEU A 322 -34.60 -35.85 15.35
N GLN A 323 -34.82 -35.37 14.12
CA GLN A 323 -33.94 -34.37 13.52
C GLN A 323 -33.90 -33.19 14.51
N ARG A 324 -32.87 -33.16 15.36
CA ARG A 324 -32.66 -32.08 16.33
C ARG A 324 -32.21 -30.84 15.57
N ARG A 325 -33.21 -30.16 15.00
CA ARG A 325 -33.17 -28.77 14.54
C ARG A 325 -32.30 -27.96 15.50
N GLU A 326 -31.29 -27.25 14.98
CA GLU A 326 -30.35 -26.44 15.77
C GLU A 326 -31.10 -25.69 16.86
N GLN A 327 -30.65 -25.79 18.10
CA GLN A 327 -31.39 -25.19 19.19
C GLN A 327 -31.18 -23.67 19.10
N PRO A 328 -32.24 -22.85 19.23
CA PRO A 328 -32.13 -21.39 19.15
C PRO A 328 -31.36 -20.76 20.33
N GLU A 329 -30.67 -21.60 21.11
CA GLU A 329 -29.86 -21.28 22.27
C GLU A 329 -28.37 -21.52 21.96
N ASP A 330 -28.02 -22.45 21.05
CA ASP A 330 -26.63 -22.72 20.62
C ASP A 330 -25.87 -21.45 20.18
N PRO A 331 -26.37 -20.63 19.21
CA PRO A 331 -25.70 -19.39 18.82
C PRO A 331 -25.83 -18.27 19.88
N ARG A 332 -26.64 -18.46 20.93
CA ARG A 332 -26.68 -17.53 22.08
C ARG A 332 -25.67 -17.91 23.16
N LEU A 333 -25.38 -19.20 23.32
CA LEU A 333 -24.33 -19.71 24.19
C LEU A 333 -22.96 -19.35 23.60
N GLU A 334 -22.74 -19.65 22.31
CA GLU A 334 -21.58 -19.19 21.53
C GLU A 334 -21.34 -17.68 21.73
N ALA A 335 -22.38 -16.85 21.53
CA ALA A 335 -22.32 -15.41 21.72
C ALA A 335 -22.02 -14.97 23.17
N GLN A 336 -22.47 -15.71 24.19
CA GLN A 336 -22.22 -15.40 25.60
C GLN A 336 -20.82 -15.79 26.04
N LEU A 337 -20.28 -16.92 25.56
CA LEU A 337 -18.92 -17.35 25.87
C LEU A 337 -17.89 -16.41 25.23
N ILE A 338 -18.10 -16.01 23.97
CA ILE A 338 -17.30 -14.96 23.29
C ILE A 338 -17.34 -13.65 24.09
N ALA A 339 -18.53 -13.18 24.48
CA ALA A 339 -18.69 -11.92 25.23
C ALA A 339 -18.11 -11.96 26.65
N ARG A 340 -17.78 -13.14 27.18
CA ARG A 340 -17.09 -13.36 28.46
C ARG A 340 -15.59 -13.67 28.30
N GLN A 341 -15.07 -13.79 27.08
CA GLN A 341 -13.73 -14.30 26.78
C GLN A 341 -13.47 -15.68 27.41
N ALA A 342 -14.52 -16.50 27.52
CA ALA A 342 -14.50 -17.82 28.15
C ALA A 342 -13.96 -18.89 27.17
N TRP A 343 -12.76 -18.67 26.64
CA TRP A 343 -12.24 -19.41 25.48
C TRP A 343 -12.17 -20.93 25.69
N ARG A 344 -11.83 -21.40 26.90
CA ARG A 344 -11.82 -22.83 27.24
C ARG A 344 -13.22 -23.45 27.26
N GLU A 345 -14.22 -22.74 27.77
CA GLU A 345 -15.63 -23.17 27.73
C GLU A 345 -16.15 -23.18 26.28
N LEU A 346 -15.72 -22.23 25.46
CA LEU A 346 -16.07 -22.17 24.04
C LEU A 346 -15.38 -23.26 23.20
N ALA A 347 -14.15 -23.66 23.53
CA ALA A 347 -13.50 -24.84 22.97
C ALA A 347 -14.30 -26.12 23.29
N GLN A 348 -14.69 -26.31 24.56
CA GLN A 348 -15.53 -27.44 24.98
C GLN A 348 -16.92 -27.42 24.31
N PHE A 349 -17.50 -26.24 24.07
CA PHE A 349 -18.74 -26.08 23.31
C PHE A 349 -18.58 -26.50 21.83
N TYR A 350 -17.49 -26.12 21.15
CA TYR A 350 -17.26 -26.57 19.77
C TYR A 350 -16.91 -28.07 19.68
N LEU A 351 -16.15 -28.61 20.63
CA LEU A 351 -15.85 -30.05 20.70
C LEU A 351 -17.13 -30.87 20.92
N SER A 352 -17.95 -30.51 21.92
CA SER A 352 -19.24 -31.19 22.16
C SER A 352 -20.25 -30.99 21.01
N ARG A 353 -20.20 -29.87 20.27
CA ARG A 353 -20.95 -29.68 19.02
C ARG A 353 -20.45 -30.61 17.91
N ALA A 354 -19.14 -30.80 17.78
CA ALA A 354 -18.54 -31.71 16.79
C ALA A 354 -18.87 -33.19 17.10
N ASP A 355 -18.91 -33.59 18.36
CA ASP A 355 -19.26 -34.98 18.73
C ASP A 355 -20.77 -35.25 18.70
N ALA A 356 -21.61 -34.23 18.92
CA ALA A 356 -23.06 -34.33 18.77
C ALA A 356 -23.55 -34.30 17.31
N THR A 357 -22.68 -34.08 16.33
CA THR A 357 -23.04 -33.98 14.90
C THR A 357 -22.53 -35.17 14.09
N HIS A 358 -23.46 -35.94 13.52
CA HIS A 358 -23.16 -37.08 12.65
C HIS A 358 -22.96 -36.69 11.17
N GLU A 359 -23.19 -35.42 10.81
CA GLU A 359 -23.04 -34.92 9.45
C GLU A 359 -21.62 -34.36 9.25
N LEU A 360 -20.87 -34.90 8.28
CA LEU A 360 -19.43 -34.65 8.11
C LEU A 360 -19.10 -33.16 7.87
N SER A 361 -19.95 -32.46 7.10
CA SER A 361 -19.84 -31.02 6.82
C SER A 361 -19.97 -30.16 8.09
N VAL A 362 -21.05 -30.37 8.85
CA VAL A 362 -21.34 -29.62 10.08
C VAL A 362 -20.32 -29.95 11.18
N ARG A 363 -19.83 -31.20 11.22
CA ARG A 363 -18.74 -31.60 12.12
C ARG A 363 -17.42 -30.91 11.74
N ALA A 364 -17.07 -30.86 10.44
CA ALA A 364 -15.91 -30.14 9.97
C ALA A 364 -15.98 -28.64 10.30
N GLU A 365 -17.12 -27.97 10.06
CA GLU A 365 -17.31 -26.56 10.45
C GLU A 365 -17.09 -26.31 11.96
N ALA A 366 -17.59 -27.22 12.82
CA ALA A 366 -17.40 -27.11 14.26
C ALA A 366 -15.92 -27.31 14.67
N LEU A 367 -15.22 -28.24 14.03
CA LEU A 367 -13.79 -28.46 14.23
C LEU A 367 -12.93 -27.30 13.68
N THR A 368 -13.31 -26.66 12.57
CA THR A 368 -12.60 -25.46 12.06
C THR A 368 -12.65 -24.33 13.07
N ARG A 369 -13.83 -24.02 13.63
CA ARG A 369 -13.98 -22.99 14.67
C ARG A 369 -13.24 -23.34 15.97
N LEU A 370 -13.12 -24.63 16.27
CA LEU A 370 -12.29 -25.12 17.39
C LEU A 370 -10.80 -24.89 17.12
N ALA A 371 -10.30 -25.23 15.94
CA ALA A 371 -8.90 -25.03 15.55
C ALA A 371 -8.52 -23.54 15.48
N GLU A 372 -9.38 -22.70 14.87
CA GLU A 372 -9.22 -21.24 14.84
C GLU A 372 -9.12 -20.65 16.26
N LEU A 373 -9.94 -21.13 17.20
CA LEU A 373 -9.94 -20.68 18.59
C LEU A 373 -8.71 -21.17 19.36
N LEU A 374 -8.33 -22.44 19.16
CA LEU A 374 -7.13 -23.04 19.77
C LEU A 374 -5.88 -22.26 19.36
N GLU A 375 -5.74 -21.91 18.08
CA GLU A 375 -4.63 -21.11 17.59
C GLU A 375 -4.68 -19.65 18.05
N ASN A 376 -5.77 -18.91 17.78
CA ASN A 376 -5.77 -17.45 17.92
C ASN A 376 -5.98 -16.95 19.36
N GLU A 377 -6.76 -17.67 20.17
CA GLU A 377 -7.16 -17.20 21.51
C GLU A 377 -6.48 -18.03 22.61
N LEU A 378 -6.42 -19.35 22.48
CA LEU A 378 -5.74 -20.22 23.46
C LEU A 378 -4.24 -20.40 23.20
N HIS A 379 -3.76 -20.06 22.00
CA HIS A 379 -2.36 -20.16 21.58
C HIS A 379 -1.78 -21.61 21.62
N ASP A 380 -2.64 -22.62 21.52
CA ASP A 380 -2.24 -24.03 21.48
C ASP A 380 -2.18 -24.55 20.04
N GLY A 381 -1.01 -24.38 19.43
CA GLY A 381 -0.72 -24.90 18.09
C GLY A 381 -0.70 -26.44 17.99
N VAL A 382 -0.52 -27.16 19.11
CA VAL A 382 -0.41 -28.62 19.10
C VAL A 382 -1.81 -29.26 19.07
N GLU A 383 -2.74 -28.76 19.88
CA GLU A 383 -4.15 -29.15 19.78
C GLU A 383 -4.78 -28.63 18.49
N ALA A 384 -4.50 -27.40 18.05
CA ALA A 384 -4.97 -26.89 16.76
C ALA A 384 -4.52 -27.79 15.59
N ALA A 385 -3.24 -28.18 15.52
CA ALA A 385 -2.74 -29.11 14.49
C ALA A 385 -3.37 -30.51 14.56
N ARG A 386 -3.74 -30.99 15.75
CA ARG A 386 -4.51 -32.24 15.91
C ARG A 386 -5.94 -32.10 15.39
N VAL A 387 -6.60 -30.99 15.68
CA VAL A 387 -7.98 -30.72 15.21
C VAL A 387 -8.02 -30.53 13.69
N TYR A 388 -7.08 -29.79 13.10
CA TYR A 388 -6.96 -29.73 11.63
C TYR A 388 -6.73 -31.12 11.01
N GLY A 389 -5.94 -31.99 11.64
CA GLY A 389 -5.78 -33.38 11.21
C GLY A 389 -7.08 -34.20 11.23
N GLN A 390 -8.00 -33.94 12.18
CA GLN A 390 -9.32 -34.55 12.19
C GLN A 390 -10.19 -34.03 11.03
N ILE A 391 -10.12 -32.74 10.70
CA ILE A 391 -10.81 -32.16 9.54
C ILE A 391 -10.32 -32.84 8.25
N VAL A 392 -9.01 -32.93 8.04
CA VAL A 392 -8.40 -33.61 6.88
C VAL A 392 -8.86 -35.06 6.78
N ALA A 393 -8.93 -35.79 7.90
CA ALA A 393 -9.39 -37.17 7.92
C ALA A 393 -10.90 -37.34 7.62
N LEU A 394 -11.72 -36.31 7.85
CA LEU A 394 -13.18 -36.33 7.62
C LEU A 394 -13.59 -35.80 6.24
N THR A 395 -12.82 -34.87 5.67
CA THR A 395 -13.18 -34.10 4.45
C THR A 395 -12.17 -34.23 3.30
N GLY A 396 -10.88 -34.37 3.62
CA GLY A 396 -9.79 -34.18 2.67
C GLY A 396 -9.49 -32.71 2.33
N ASP A 397 -9.96 -31.74 3.12
CA ASP A 397 -9.82 -30.31 2.85
C ASP A 397 -8.35 -29.85 2.73
N LYS A 398 -7.97 -29.33 1.55
CA LYS A 398 -6.62 -28.83 1.27
C LYS A 398 -6.19 -27.71 2.23
N SER A 399 -7.11 -26.83 2.63
CA SER A 399 -6.83 -25.75 3.58
C SER A 399 -6.47 -26.28 4.96
N ALA A 400 -7.25 -27.22 5.51
CA ALA A 400 -6.96 -27.84 6.80
C ALA A 400 -5.60 -28.56 6.80
N LEU A 401 -5.24 -29.23 5.70
CA LEU A 401 -3.91 -29.85 5.56
C LEU A 401 -2.78 -28.81 5.53
N ALA A 402 -2.97 -27.69 4.82
CA ALA A 402 -1.99 -26.61 4.77
C ALA A 402 -1.77 -25.96 6.14
N GLU A 403 -2.84 -25.68 6.90
CA GLU A 403 -2.73 -25.10 8.25
C GLU A 403 -2.13 -26.10 9.26
N GLN A 404 -2.47 -27.39 9.16
CA GLN A 404 -1.83 -28.45 9.95
C GLN A 404 -0.31 -28.51 9.70
N VAL A 405 0.09 -28.53 8.42
CA VAL A 405 1.51 -28.56 8.03
C VAL A 405 2.23 -27.27 8.47
N ARG A 406 1.58 -26.10 8.35
CA ARG A 406 2.14 -24.83 8.86
C ARG A 406 2.41 -24.88 10.36
N LEU A 407 1.42 -25.26 11.17
CA LEU A 407 1.55 -25.29 12.62
C LEU A 407 2.65 -26.25 13.08
N LEU A 408 2.74 -27.43 12.47
CA LEU A 408 3.82 -28.38 12.75
C LEU A 408 5.19 -27.85 12.29
N SER A 409 5.27 -27.16 11.14
CA SER A 409 6.51 -26.57 10.62
C SER A 409 6.97 -25.29 11.35
N GLN A 410 6.11 -24.68 12.16
CA GLN A 410 6.42 -23.50 12.98
C GLN A 410 7.00 -23.83 14.36
N ARG A 411 7.04 -25.13 14.72
CA ARG A 411 7.66 -25.61 15.95
C ARG A 411 9.18 -25.45 15.89
N SER A 412 9.80 -25.01 16.99
CA SER A 412 11.25 -24.83 17.12
C SER A 412 12.05 -26.13 17.13
N ASP A 413 11.37 -27.23 17.40
CA ASP A 413 11.94 -28.57 17.53
C ASP A 413 11.79 -29.25 16.16
N GLY A 414 12.87 -29.84 15.63
CA GLY A 414 12.99 -30.29 14.23
C GLY A 414 12.15 -31.51 13.82
N ASP A 415 10.83 -31.44 14.04
CA ASP A 415 9.84 -32.49 13.80
C ASP A 415 9.49 -32.69 12.30
N ASP A 416 10.49 -32.67 11.41
CA ASP A 416 10.32 -33.01 9.98
C ASP A 416 9.69 -34.39 9.79
N TRP A 417 10.00 -35.33 10.68
CA TRP A 417 9.38 -36.65 10.71
C TRP A 417 7.86 -36.58 10.97
N ALA A 418 7.38 -35.63 11.79
CA ALA A 418 5.97 -35.50 12.13
C ALA A 418 5.19 -34.88 10.97
N VAL A 419 5.77 -33.87 10.30
CA VAL A 419 5.23 -33.30 9.06
C VAL A 419 5.17 -34.37 7.97
N ARG A 420 6.26 -35.13 7.76
CA ARG A 420 6.33 -36.24 6.81
C ARG A 420 5.26 -37.29 7.09
N ARG A 421 5.17 -37.75 8.35
CA ARG A 421 4.18 -38.74 8.80
C ARG A 421 2.74 -38.27 8.58
N VAL A 422 2.42 -37.01 8.89
CA VAL A 422 1.08 -36.44 8.66
C VAL A 422 0.74 -36.42 7.17
N LEU A 423 1.70 -36.07 6.31
CA LEU A 423 1.53 -36.07 4.85
C LEU A 423 1.39 -37.50 4.29
N ASP A 424 2.15 -38.47 4.81
CA ASP A 424 2.00 -39.89 4.47
C ASP A 424 0.63 -40.45 4.90
N GLU A 425 0.19 -40.14 6.13
CA GLU A 425 -1.15 -40.49 6.63
C GLU A 425 -2.26 -39.83 5.79
N ALA A 426 -2.07 -38.59 5.34
CA ALA A 426 -3.01 -37.89 4.46
C ALA A 426 -3.11 -38.54 3.07
N VAL A 427 -1.98 -38.86 2.43
CA VAL A 427 -1.94 -39.57 1.14
C VAL A 427 -2.63 -40.94 1.24
N GLN A 428 -2.40 -41.68 2.33
CA GLN A 428 -2.99 -43.01 2.56
C GLN A 428 -4.51 -42.96 2.84
N ARG A 429 -4.98 -41.99 3.64
CA ARG A 429 -6.41 -41.90 4.03
C ARG A 429 -7.28 -41.09 3.07
N ALA A 430 -6.70 -40.31 2.16
CA ALA A 430 -7.44 -39.49 1.20
C ALA A 430 -8.40 -40.34 0.36
N SER A 431 -9.70 -40.16 0.60
CA SER A 431 -10.78 -40.97 0.01
C SER A 431 -11.25 -40.45 -1.36
N THR A 432 -11.09 -39.16 -1.64
CA THR A 432 -11.37 -38.56 -2.96
C THR A 432 -10.09 -38.38 -3.78
N PRO A 433 -10.14 -38.42 -5.13
CA PRO A 433 -8.97 -38.19 -5.97
C PRO A 433 -8.44 -36.76 -5.81
N GLU A 434 -9.30 -35.78 -5.57
CA GLU A 434 -8.92 -34.37 -5.36
C GLU A 434 -8.17 -34.18 -4.03
N ALA A 435 -8.66 -34.77 -2.93
CA ALA A 435 -7.94 -34.75 -1.66
C ALA A 435 -6.58 -35.46 -1.77
N ARG A 436 -6.52 -36.58 -2.50
CA ARG A 436 -5.28 -37.35 -2.72
C ARG A 436 -4.28 -36.57 -3.58
N ALA A 437 -4.73 -35.89 -4.63
CA ALA A 437 -3.92 -34.95 -5.39
C ALA A 437 -3.41 -33.79 -4.53
N SER A 438 -4.23 -33.27 -3.61
CA SER A 438 -3.82 -32.19 -2.70
C SER A 438 -2.80 -32.64 -1.65
N ALA A 439 -2.92 -33.87 -1.16
CA ALA A 439 -1.95 -34.49 -0.25
C ALA A 439 -0.62 -34.81 -0.94
N PHE A 440 -0.65 -35.37 -2.16
CA PHE A 440 0.56 -35.54 -2.98
C PHE A 440 1.26 -34.21 -3.26
N LEU A 441 0.50 -33.16 -3.59
CA LEU A 441 1.08 -31.83 -3.81
C LEU A 441 1.80 -31.31 -2.55
N ALA A 442 1.14 -31.36 -1.39
CA ALA A 442 1.73 -30.89 -0.13
C ALA A 442 2.95 -31.74 0.31
N ARG A 443 2.93 -33.05 0.03
CA ARG A 443 4.08 -33.92 0.30
C ARG A 443 5.25 -33.64 -0.65
N GLY A 444 4.99 -33.46 -1.95
CA GLY A 444 5.98 -33.05 -2.93
C GLY A 444 6.59 -31.68 -2.62
N GLU A 445 5.77 -30.70 -2.21
CA GLU A 445 6.23 -29.38 -1.77
C GLU A 445 7.14 -29.48 -0.52
N ARG A 446 6.83 -30.35 0.46
CA ARG A 446 7.71 -30.58 1.61
C ARG A 446 9.00 -31.29 1.22
N LEU A 447 8.94 -32.37 0.43
CA LEU A 447 10.11 -33.13 -0.03
C LEU A 447 11.05 -32.28 -0.89
N LEU A 448 10.51 -31.34 -1.69
CA LEU A 448 11.31 -30.35 -2.40
C LEU A 448 12.07 -29.46 -1.40
N SER A 449 11.42 -29.01 -0.32
CA SER A 449 12.04 -28.16 0.71
C SER A 449 13.10 -28.88 1.57
N THR A 450 13.03 -30.21 1.70
CA THR A 450 14.06 -31.04 2.38
C THR A 450 15.16 -31.54 1.43
N GLY A 451 15.05 -31.27 0.12
CA GLY A 451 16.02 -31.70 -0.89
C GLY A 451 15.81 -33.11 -1.46
N GLU A 452 14.75 -33.81 -1.08
CA GLU A 452 14.38 -35.16 -1.57
C GLU A 452 13.73 -35.11 -2.97
N GLY A 453 14.37 -34.41 -3.92
CA GLY A 453 13.80 -34.05 -5.22
C GLY A 453 13.31 -35.22 -6.08
N ALA A 454 13.90 -36.41 -5.95
CA ALA A 454 13.45 -37.61 -6.67
C ALA A 454 12.10 -38.16 -6.16
N LEU A 455 11.83 -38.05 -4.85
CA LEU A 455 10.55 -38.44 -4.26
C LEU A 455 9.51 -37.33 -4.45
N ALA A 456 9.92 -36.06 -4.35
CA ALA A 456 9.09 -34.91 -4.69
C ALA A 456 8.57 -34.99 -6.14
N ARG A 457 9.44 -35.37 -7.09
CA ARG A 457 9.07 -35.63 -8.49
C ARG A 457 7.94 -36.66 -8.60
N ALA A 458 8.10 -37.83 -7.97
CA ALA A 458 7.11 -38.90 -8.04
C ALA A 458 5.74 -38.47 -7.49
N ASP A 459 5.74 -37.65 -6.43
CA ASP A 459 4.53 -37.05 -5.87
C ASP A 459 3.89 -36.01 -6.80
N PHE A 460 4.67 -35.16 -7.47
CA PHE A 460 4.14 -34.22 -8.46
C PHE A 460 3.59 -34.95 -9.70
N GLU A 461 4.24 -36.03 -10.16
CA GLU A 461 3.72 -36.88 -11.24
C GLU A 461 2.42 -37.61 -10.83
N ALA A 462 2.35 -38.14 -9.59
CA ALA A 462 1.12 -38.74 -9.06
C ALA A 462 -0.01 -37.71 -8.87
N CYS A 463 0.31 -36.47 -8.46
CA CYS A 463 -0.63 -35.37 -8.42
C CYS A 463 -1.17 -35.03 -9.81
N LEU A 464 -0.31 -34.95 -10.83
CA LEU A 464 -0.70 -34.62 -12.21
C LEU A 464 -1.46 -35.75 -12.92
N ALA A 465 -1.24 -37.02 -12.54
CA ALA A 465 -2.06 -38.14 -13.00
C ALA A 465 -3.52 -38.04 -12.52
N LEU A 466 -3.76 -37.40 -11.37
CA LEU A 466 -5.09 -37.15 -10.80
C LEU A 466 -5.67 -35.78 -11.21
N ALA A 467 -4.82 -34.77 -11.38
CA ALA A 467 -5.20 -33.39 -11.70
C ALA A 467 -4.28 -32.78 -12.79
N PRO A 468 -4.48 -33.12 -14.09
CA PRO A 468 -3.53 -32.79 -15.17
C PRO A 468 -3.28 -31.29 -15.43
N GLN A 469 -4.16 -30.41 -14.94
CA GLN A 469 -4.05 -28.94 -15.07
C GLN A 469 -3.59 -28.26 -13.77
N SER A 470 -3.10 -29.01 -12.79
CA SER A 470 -2.61 -28.49 -11.52
C SER A 470 -1.32 -27.67 -11.71
N LEU A 471 -1.48 -26.34 -11.87
CA LEU A 471 -0.36 -25.40 -11.99
C LEU A 471 0.67 -25.54 -10.85
N PRO A 472 0.29 -25.68 -9.55
CA PRO A 472 1.26 -25.90 -8.47
C PRO A 472 2.11 -27.16 -8.68
N ALA A 473 1.50 -28.26 -9.12
CA ALA A 473 2.23 -29.51 -9.35
C ALA A 473 3.12 -29.44 -10.61
N LEU A 474 2.74 -28.67 -11.64
CA LEU A 474 3.63 -28.39 -12.78
C LEU A 474 4.83 -27.52 -12.39
N ILE A 475 4.66 -26.55 -11.49
CA ILE A 475 5.76 -25.73 -10.94
C ILE A 475 6.68 -26.60 -10.06
N GLY A 476 6.11 -27.43 -9.19
CA GLY A 476 6.86 -28.40 -8.39
C GLY A 476 7.66 -29.37 -9.25
N LEU A 477 7.00 -30.00 -10.23
CA LEU A 477 7.65 -30.90 -11.18
C LEU A 477 8.80 -30.21 -11.94
N ALA A 478 8.58 -29.01 -12.47
CA ALA A 478 9.61 -28.25 -13.18
C ALA A 478 10.88 -27.99 -12.34
N ARG A 479 10.76 -27.88 -11.01
CA ARG A 479 11.90 -27.75 -10.09
C ARG A 479 12.64 -29.08 -9.82
N CYS A 480 12.04 -30.22 -10.09
CA CYS A 480 12.63 -31.56 -9.90
C CYS A 480 13.14 -32.23 -11.18
N VAL A 481 13.01 -31.58 -12.34
CA VAL A 481 13.14 -32.23 -13.66
C VAL A 481 14.56 -32.18 -14.23
N SER A 482 15.01 -33.34 -14.70
CA SER A 482 16.31 -33.54 -15.36
C SER A 482 16.35 -32.91 -16.76
N GLU A 483 17.55 -32.53 -17.22
CA GLU A 483 17.81 -31.90 -18.52
C GLU A 483 16.99 -32.47 -19.71
N PRO A 484 16.94 -33.79 -20.01
CA PRO A 484 16.25 -34.31 -21.19
C PRO A 484 14.72 -34.14 -21.16
N GLU A 485 14.12 -33.94 -19.99
CA GLU A 485 12.66 -33.90 -19.80
C GLU A 485 12.11 -32.47 -19.71
N ARG A 486 13.00 -31.48 -19.51
CA ARG A 486 12.65 -30.05 -19.45
C ARG A 486 11.75 -29.58 -20.60
N PRO A 487 11.99 -29.86 -21.90
CA PRO A 487 11.11 -29.37 -22.97
C PRO A 487 9.67 -29.87 -22.82
N GLY A 488 9.47 -31.17 -22.54
CA GLY A 488 8.13 -31.75 -22.34
C GLY A 488 7.41 -31.28 -21.07
N VAL A 489 8.13 -30.68 -20.11
CA VAL A 489 7.54 -30.02 -18.93
C VAL A 489 7.25 -28.54 -19.23
N ALA A 490 8.17 -27.86 -19.93
CA ALA A 490 8.01 -26.49 -20.38
C ALA A 490 6.79 -26.32 -21.29
N GLU A 491 6.54 -27.25 -22.23
CA GLU A 491 5.36 -27.23 -23.09
C GLU A 491 4.05 -27.40 -22.31
N ARG A 492 4.00 -28.33 -21.34
CA ARG A 492 2.82 -28.53 -20.47
C ARG A 492 2.55 -27.30 -19.59
N LEU A 493 3.60 -26.74 -18.99
CA LEU A 493 3.51 -25.53 -18.17
C LEU A 493 3.10 -24.31 -19.01
N ARG A 494 3.64 -24.15 -20.23
CA ARG A 494 3.22 -23.15 -21.22
C ARG A 494 1.74 -23.30 -21.58
N ALA A 495 1.27 -24.50 -21.88
CA ALA A 495 -0.13 -24.74 -22.26
C ALA A 495 -1.11 -24.29 -21.17
N VAL A 496 -0.87 -24.69 -19.91
CA VAL A 496 -1.66 -24.25 -18.75
C VAL A 496 -1.54 -22.73 -18.52
N LEU A 497 -0.35 -22.14 -18.70
CA LEU A 497 -0.16 -20.70 -18.60
C LEU A 497 -0.72 -19.88 -19.78
N THR A 498 -1.14 -20.50 -20.88
CA THR A 498 -1.91 -19.81 -21.94
C THR A 498 -3.42 -19.83 -21.71
N THR A 499 -3.96 -20.79 -20.96
CA THR A 499 -5.41 -20.86 -20.64
C THR A 499 -5.79 -20.05 -19.41
N ILE A 500 -4.90 -19.93 -18.42
CA ILE A 500 -5.14 -19.17 -17.19
C ILE A 500 -5.20 -17.66 -17.47
N ALA A 501 -6.20 -16.97 -16.92
CA ALA A 501 -6.35 -15.52 -17.07
C ALA A 501 -5.20 -14.72 -16.40
N ARG A 502 -4.83 -13.58 -16.99
CA ARG A 502 -3.85 -12.66 -16.37
C ARG A 502 -4.29 -12.20 -14.97
N ARG A 503 -3.32 -12.03 -14.08
CA ARG A 503 -3.45 -11.74 -12.63
C ARG A 503 -4.13 -12.82 -11.78
N ALA A 504 -4.20 -14.06 -12.25
CA ALA A 504 -4.53 -15.20 -11.41
C ALA A 504 -3.40 -15.47 -10.37
N PRO A 505 -3.72 -16.03 -9.18
CA PRO A 505 -2.70 -16.47 -8.22
C PRO A 505 -1.77 -17.54 -8.84
N LEU A 506 -0.52 -17.58 -8.38
CA LEU A 506 0.56 -18.46 -8.85
C LEU A 506 0.96 -18.34 -10.34
N ARG A 507 0.18 -17.65 -11.18
CA ARG A 507 0.49 -17.43 -12.61
C ARG A 507 1.88 -16.83 -12.83
N ALA A 508 2.20 -15.77 -12.09
CA ALA A 508 3.50 -15.10 -12.22
C ALA A 508 4.67 -15.98 -11.77
N GLU A 509 4.46 -16.85 -10.78
CA GLU A 509 5.46 -17.83 -10.34
C GLU A 509 5.65 -18.93 -11.38
N GLY A 510 4.55 -19.43 -11.97
CA GLY A 510 4.61 -20.38 -13.09
C GLY A 510 5.31 -19.82 -14.32
N LEU A 511 5.11 -18.53 -14.62
CA LEU A 511 5.81 -17.84 -15.72
C LEU A 511 7.31 -17.68 -15.43
N ARG A 512 7.71 -17.34 -14.19
CA ARG A 512 9.14 -17.34 -13.81
C ARG A 512 9.75 -18.75 -13.92
N CYS A 513 9.08 -19.74 -13.35
CA CYS A 513 9.55 -21.13 -13.36
C CYS A 513 9.68 -21.68 -14.80
N LEU A 514 8.73 -21.36 -15.69
CA LEU A 514 8.85 -21.67 -17.13
C LEU A 514 10.02 -20.97 -17.79
N ALA A 515 10.27 -19.70 -17.44
CA ALA A 515 11.37 -18.93 -18.00
C ALA A 515 12.73 -19.48 -17.53
N GLU A 516 12.88 -19.73 -16.22
CA GLU A 516 14.05 -20.35 -15.59
C GLU A 516 14.35 -21.75 -16.18
N LEU A 517 13.31 -22.59 -16.35
CA LEU A 517 13.39 -23.93 -16.95
C LEU A 517 13.93 -23.92 -18.39
N VAL A 518 13.79 -22.80 -19.11
CA VAL A 518 14.12 -22.66 -20.54
C VAL A 518 15.31 -21.70 -20.78
N SER A 519 15.71 -20.90 -19.79
CA SER A 519 16.83 -19.93 -19.86
C SER A 519 18.24 -20.55 -19.89
N HIS A 520 18.36 -21.88 -19.95
CA HIS A 520 19.63 -22.59 -20.13
C HIS A 520 20.22 -22.38 -21.54
N PRO A 521 21.55 -22.46 -21.75
CA PRO A 521 22.18 -22.07 -23.02
C PRO A 521 21.76 -22.90 -24.25
N ASN A 522 21.20 -24.10 -24.03
CA ASN A 522 20.66 -24.97 -25.09
C ASN A 522 19.12 -24.93 -25.18
N GLY A 523 18.46 -23.99 -24.48
CA GLY A 523 17.01 -23.86 -24.43
C GLY A 523 16.42 -22.89 -25.47
N ASP A 524 15.09 -22.88 -25.60
CA ASP A 524 14.38 -21.94 -26.47
C ASP A 524 14.38 -20.52 -25.88
N ALA A 525 15.42 -19.76 -26.22
CA ALA A 525 15.58 -18.36 -25.83
C ALA A 525 14.38 -17.47 -26.22
N ARG A 526 13.57 -17.83 -27.24
CA ARG A 526 12.36 -17.08 -27.62
C ARG A 526 11.20 -17.39 -26.67
N LEU A 527 11.05 -18.64 -26.25
CA LEU A 527 10.09 -19.04 -25.21
C LEU A 527 10.46 -18.45 -23.84
N ALA A 528 11.74 -18.46 -23.47
CA ALA A 528 12.23 -17.79 -22.26
C ALA A 528 11.96 -16.28 -22.30
N HIS A 529 12.27 -15.60 -23.42
CA HIS A 529 11.95 -14.19 -23.62
C HIS A 529 10.44 -13.92 -23.49
N TRP A 530 9.58 -14.71 -24.13
CA TRP A 530 8.12 -14.59 -23.96
C TRP A 530 7.70 -14.73 -22.50
N ALA A 531 8.17 -15.76 -21.80
CA ALA A 531 7.81 -16.01 -20.41
C ALA A 531 8.21 -14.83 -19.51
N TRP A 532 9.45 -14.32 -19.63
CA TRP A 532 9.88 -13.11 -18.89
C TRP A 532 9.09 -11.84 -19.27
N THR A 533 8.67 -11.66 -20.53
CA THR A 533 7.77 -10.54 -20.89
C THR A 533 6.40 -10.64 -20.22
N GLU A 534 5.82 -11.84 -20.09
CA GLU A 534 4.56 -12.01 -19.34
C GLU A 534 4.77 -11.84 -17.82
N VAL A 535 5.92 -12.26 -17.25
CA VAL A 535 6.25 -11.96 -15.83
C VAL A 535 6.20 -10.45 -15.56
N LEU A 536 6.80 -9.63 -16.45
CA LEU A 536 6.75 -8.16 -16.34
C LEU A 536 5.38 -7.55 -16.65
N ALA A 537 4.52 -8.25 -17.41
CA ALA A 537 3.13 -7.84 -17.64
C ALA A 537 2.23 -8.09 -16.40
N GLU A 538 2.52 -9.16 -15.64
CA GLU A 538 1.88 -9.42 -14.34
C GLU A 538 2.43 -8.52 -13.24
N ASN A 539 3.76 -8.45 -13.10
CA ASN A 539 4.49 -7.71 -12.07
C ASN A 539 5.47 -6.69 -12.69
N PRO A 540 5.01 -5.48 -13.06
CA PRO A 540 5.87 -4.47 -13.68
C PRO A 540 7.09 -4.01 -12.86
N GLY A 541 7.09 -4.22 -11.54
CA GLY A 541 8.19 -3.84 -10.65
C GLY A 541 9.24 -4.94 -10.39
N ASP A 542 9.17 -6.08 -11.09
CA ASP A 542 10.10 -7.19 -10.89
C ASP A 542 11.47 -6.90 -11.54
N ALA A 543 12.43 -6.47 -10.71
CA ALA A 543 13.78 -6.11 -11.17
C ALA A 543 14.58 -7.31 -11.70
N ALA A 544 14.40 -8.50 -11.12
CA ALA A 544 15.09 -9.71 -11.55
C ALA A 544 14.58 -10.16 -12.93
N ALA A 545 13.26 -10.17 -13.13
CA ALA A 545 12.66 -10.43 -14.44
C ALA A 545 13.09 -9.40 -15.50
N GLN A 546 13.27 -8.13 -15.11
CA GLN A 546 13.77 -7.08 -16.00
C GLN A 546 15.23 -7.32 -16.40
N GLU A 547 16.10 -7.73 -15.48
CA GLU A 547 17.50 -8.04 -15.77
C GLU A 547 17.66 -9.27 -16.66
N GLN A 548 16.94 -10.36 -16.37
CA GLN A 548 16.95 -11.57 -17.20
C GLN A 548 16.41 -11.31 -18.61
N LEU A 549 15.35 -10.49 -18.75
CA LEU A 549 14.83 -10.14 -20.06
C LEU A 549 15.80 -9.27 -20.88
N LEU A 550 16.45 -8.28 -20.26
CA LEU A 550 17.47 -7.46 -20.92
C LEU A 550 18.62 -8.35 -21.43
N GLU A 551 19.11 -9.26 -20.59
CA GLU A 551 20.17 -10.20 -20.95
C GLU A 551 19.77 -11.15 -22.10
N LEU A 552 18.54 -11.66 -22.10
CA LEU A 552 18.02 -12.45 -23.22
C LEU A 552 17.88 -11.62 -24.50
N THR A 553 17.45 -10.36 -24.44
CA THR A 553 17.41 -9.50 -25.64
C THR A 553 18.79 -9.22 -26.24
N ARG A 554 19.84 -9.09 -25.40
CA ARG A 554 21.23 -9.02 -25.88
C ARG A 554 21.64 -10.28 -26.63
N ARG A 555 21.38 -11.46 -26.05
CA ARG A 555 21.71 -12.77 -26.66
C ARG A 555 20.93 -13.05 -27.95
N LEU A 556 19.71 -12.55 -28.05
CA LEU A 556 18.86 -12.65 -29.25
C LEU A 556 19.21 -11.61 -30.33
N GLY A 557 20.02 -10.58 -30.01
CA GLY A 557 20.37 -9.51 -30.93
C GLY A 557 19.24 -8.51 -31.24
N ASP A 558 18.12 -8.53 -30.48
CA ASP A 558 16.99 -7.61 -30.70
C ASP A 558 17.31 -6.22 -30.15
N ALA A 559 18.03 -5.42 -30.94
CA ALA A 559 18.40 -4.05 -30.60
C ALA A 559 17.17 -3.15 -30.38
N GLU A 560 16.07 -3.34 -31.13
CA GLU A 560 14.84 -2.55 -30.94
C GLU A 560 14.08 -2.97 -29.67
N GLY A 561 14.02 -4.26 -29.36
CA GLY A 561 13.51 -4.80 -28.10
C GLY A 561 14.28 -4.26 -26.90
N LEU A 562 15.61 -4.43 -26.92
CA LEU A 562 16.51 -3.91 -25.90
C LEU A 562 16.35 -2.39 -25.73
N SER A 563 16.33 -1.63 -26.83
CA SER A 563 16.12 -0.17 -26.83
C SER A 563 14.76 0.25 -26.25
N ARG A 564 13.69 -0.53 -26.47
CA ARG A 564 12.37 -0.32 -25.83
C ARG A 564 12.39 -0.66 -24.34
N LEU A 565 13.03 -1.75 -23.94
CA LEU A 565 13.15 -2.17 -22.53
C LEU A 565 13.98 -1.19 -21.69
N LEU A 566 15.09 -0.68 -22.24
CA LEU A 566 15.92 0.34 -21.59
C LEU A 566 15.17 1.67 -21.41
N ARG A 567 14.37 2.10 -22.40
CA ARG A 567 13.50 3.28 -22.20
C ARG A 567 12.39 3.01 -21.17
N ALA A 568 11.83 1.80 -21.13
CA ALA A 568 10.83 1.42 -20.14
C ALA A 568 11.38 1.36 -18.71
N SER A 569 12.63 0.92 -18.50
CA SER A 569 13.28 0.95 -17.20
C SER A 569 13.65 2.38 -16.78
N LEU A 570 14.22 3.18 -17.69
CA LEU A 570 14.56 4.59 -17.46
C LEU A 570 13.34 5.49 -17.18
N ALA A 571 12.15 5.13 -17.69
CA ALA A 571 10.90 5.80 -17.36
C ALA A 571 10.42 5.53 -15.92
N ARG A 572 10.86 4.42 -15.32
CA ARG A 572 10.57 4.04 -13.92
C ARG A 572 11.64 4.59 -12.96
N GLU A 573 12.90 4.36 -13.29
CA GLU A 573 14.07 4.78 -12.51
C GLU A 573 14.96 5.72 -13.34
N PRO A 574 14.65 7.03 -13.40
CA PRO A 574 15.39 7.99 -14.23
C PRO A 574 16.74 8.42 -13.62
N ARG A 575 17.14 7.90 -12.45
CA ARG A 575 18.40 8.23 -11.74
C ARG A 575 18.92 7.03 -10.96
N GLY A 576 20.23 6.84 -10.92
CA GLY A 576 20.93 5.80 -10.16
C GLY A 576 21.98 5.07 -11.01
N PRO A 577 22.84 4.22 -10.40
CA PRO A 577 23.90 3.51 -11.13
C PRO A 577 23.37 2.60 -12.25
N VAL A 578 22.17 2.03 -12.07
CA VAL A 578 21.46 1.26 -13.11
C VAL A 578 21.02 2.18 -14.26
N ALA A 579 20.48 3.35 -13.94
CA ALA A 579 20.03 4.34 -14.93
C ALA A 579 21.21 4.96 -15.73
N ARG A 580 22.39 5.10 -15.12
CA ARG A 580 23.64 5.46 -15.84
C ARG A 580 23.96 4.42 -16.90
N LYS A 581 24.13 3.15 -16.49
CA LYS A 581 24.43 2.04 -17.39
C LYS A 581 23.39 1.92 -18.51
N ALA A 582 22.11 1.94 -18.18
CA ALA A 582 21.02 1.85 -19.14
C ALA A 582 20.98 3.00 -20.16
N ARG A 583 21.39 4.22 -19.78
CA ARG A 583 21.52 5.34 -20.74
C ARG A 583 22.74 5.20 -21.64
N LEU A 584 23.89 4.79 -21.11
CA LEU A 584 25.08 4.56 -21.93
C LEU A 584 24.88 3.40 -22.91
N GLU A 585 24.20 2.34 -22.48
CA GLU A 585 23.77 1.21 -23.33
C GLU A 585 22.79 1.68 -24.43
N LEU A 586 21.80 2.50 -24.08
CA LEU A 586 20.85 3.07 -25.04
C LEU A 586 21.52 3.99 -26.08
N VAL A 587 22.48 4.82 -25.65
CA VAL A 587 23.29 5.68 -26.53
C VAL A 587 24.12 4.82 -27.48
N ALA A 588 24.81 3.78 -26.98
CA ALA A 588 25.61 2.89 -27.82
C ALA A 588 24.75 2.14 -28.87
N LEU A 589 23.52 1.74 -28.52
CA LEU A 589 22.58 1.13 -29.46
C LEU A 589 22.11 2.12 -30.55
N GLN A 590 21.88 3.38 -30.19
CA GLN A 590 21.52 4.43 -31.17
C GLN A 590 22.69 4.77 -32.09
N GLU A 591 23.92 4.82 -31.58
CA GLU A 591 25.13 5.00 -32.39
C GLU A 591 25.37 3.82 -33.34
N ALA A 592 25.14 2.58 -32.88
CA ALA A 592 25.21 1.39 -33.72
C ALA A 592 24.11 1.33 -34.81
N ALA A 593 22.94 1.94 -34.55
CA ALA A 593 21.88 2.12 -35.54
C ALA A 593 22.13 3.29 -36.52
N GLY A 594 23.11 4.17 -36.21
CA GLY A 594 23.42 5.37 -36.99
C GLY A 594 22.66 6.64 -36.56
N ASP A 595 21.77 6.57 -35.57
CA ASP A 595 20.93 7.67 -35.07
C ASP A 595 21.72 8.65 -34.18
N GLN A 596 22.73 9.32 -34.74
CA GLN A 596 23.63 10.22 -34.00
C GLN A 596 22.90 11.35 -33.26
N ASP A 597 21.85 11.93 -33.84
CA ASP A 597 21.03 12.96 -33.19
C ASP A 597 20.24 12.41 -31.98
N ALA A 598 19.78 11.15 -32.05
CA ALA A 598 19.07 10.51 -30.95
C ALA A 598 20.03 10.14 -29.80
N ALA A 599 21.21 9.63 -30.13
CA ALA A 599 22.30 9.41 -29.18
C ALA A 599 22.72 10.72 -28.48
N LEU A 600 22.87 11.81 -29.24
CA LEU A 600 23.17 13.14 -28.70
C LEU A 600 22.05 13.68 -27.80
N ALA A 601 20.78 13.38 -28.12
CA ALA A 601 19.64 13.73 -27.28
C ALA A 601 19.62 12.94 -25.96
N GLU A 602 19.86 11.63 -25.99
CA GLU A 602 19.93 10.80 -24.77
C GLU A 602 21.16 11.15 -23.91
N LEU A 603 22.32 11.48 -24.50
CA LEU A 603 23.47 12.04 -23.77
C LEU A 603 23.13 13.38 -23.09
N ARG A 604 22.43 14.28 -23.79
CA ARG A 604 21.90 15.54 -23.22
C ARG A 604 20.88 15.29 -22.10
N LEU A 605 20.14 14.19 -22.11
CA LEU A 605 19.26 13.79 -21.00
C LEU A 605 20.06 13.17 -19.84
N ALA A 606 21.04 12.31 -20.11
CA ALA A 606 21.88 11.67 -19.09
C ALA A 606 22.53 12.71 -18.16
N VAL A 607 23.19 13.72 -18.73
CA VAL A 607 23.85 14.79 -17.95
C VAL A 607 22.87 15.75 -17.25
N ARG A 608 21.61 15.84 -17.72
CA ARG A 608 20.53 16.60 -17.04
C ARG A 608 19.97 15.84 -15.84
N PHE A 609 19.77 14.53 -15.96
CA PHE A 609 19.29 13.71 -14.86
C PHE A 609 20.37 13.50 -13.81
N GLU A 610 21.64 13.31 -14.21
CA GLU A 610 22.77 13.04 -13.33
C GLU A 610 24.02 13.87 -13.68
N PRO A 611 24.09 15.14 -13.25
CA PRO A 611 25.19 16.03 -13.59
C PRO A 611 26.56 15.64 -13.00
N GLY A 612 26.62 14.67 -12.09
CA GLY A 612 27.88 14.07 -11.60
C GLY A 612 28.42 12.91 -12.44
N HIS A 613 27.77 12.55 -13.56
CA HIS A 613 28.18 11.39 -14.37
C HIS A 613 29.26 11.78 -15.40
N LYS A 614 30.53 11.73 -14.97
CA LYS A 614 31.75 12.00 -15.78
C LYS A 614 31.69 11.42 -17.20
N GLU A 615 31.36 10.14 -17.33
CA GLU A 615 31.41 9.40 -18.61
C GLU A 615 30.42 9.97 -19.64
N ALA A 616 29.17 10.23 -19.24
CA ALA A 616 28.18 10.86 -20.13
C ALA A 616 28.58 12.29 -20.52
N TRP A 617 29.24 13.05 -19.65
CA TRP A 617 29.81 14.35 -20.02
C TRP A 617 30.93 14.23 -21.05
N LEU A 618 31.85 13.28 -20.89
CA LEU A 618 32.96 13.07 -21.83
C LEU A 618 32.47 12.60 -23.21
N LEU A 619 31.53 11.66 -23.25
CA LEU A 619 30.89 11.23 -24.51
C LEU A 619 30.14 12.41 -25.17
N LEU A 620 29.41 13.21 -24.39
CA LEU A 620 28.74 14.40 -24.90
C LEU A 620 29.75 15.43 -25.48
N VAL A 621 30.90 15.63 -24.85
CA VAL A 621 31.98 16.47 -25.39
C VAL A 621 32.47 15.94 -26.73
N GLU A 622 32.73 14.63 -26.84
CA GLU A 622 33.28 14.02 -28.05
C GLU A 622 32.29 14.09 -29.23
N ARG A 623 31.00 13.83 -28.99
CA ARG A 623 29.97 13.98 -30.03
C ARG A 623 29.73 15.45 -30.41
N LEU A 624 29.78 16.39 -29.46
CA LEU A 624 29.69 17.82 -29.77
C LEU A 624 30.89 18.34 -30.58
N ILE A 625 32.10 17.82 -30.35
CA ILE A 625 33.29 18.14 -31.17
C ILE A 625 33.14 17.56 -32.59
N ALA A 626 32.70 16.30 -32.71
CA ALA A 626 32.46 15.67 -34.02
C ALA A 626 31.42 16.43 -34.87
N LEU A 627 30.40 17.02 -34.23
CA LEU A 627 29.38 17.86 -34.85
C LEU A 627 29.78 19.34 -34.98
N GLY A 628 31.02 19.72 -34.66
CA GLY A 628 31.52 21.10 -34.73
C GLY A 628 30.90 22.09 -33.73
N GLN A 629 30.10 21.61 -32.77
CA GLN A 629 29.40 22.42 -31.76
C GLN A 629 30.34 22.86 -30.62
N ASN A 630 31.49 23.42 -30.99
CA ASN A 630 32.64 23.69 -30.11
C ASN A 630 32.30 24.55 -28.88
N GLY A 631 31.39 25.52 -29.02
CA GLY A 631 30.91 26.34 -27.90
C GLY A 631 30.14 25.55 -26.82
N GLU A 632 29.41 24.51 -27.23
CA GLU A 632 28.73 23.57 -26.32
C GLU A 632 29.71 22.52 -25.79
N ALA A 633 30.65 22.03 -26.62
CA ALA A 633 31.69 21.10 -26.21
C ALA A 633 32.56 21.68 -25.06
N ALA A 634 33.01 22.93 -25.17
CA ALA A 634 33.76 23.59 -24.10
C ALA A 634 32.94 23.75 -22.80
N TRP A 635 31.62 23.95 -22.91
CA TRP A 635 30.75 24.01 -21.74
C TRP A 635 30.55 22.63 -21.10
N ALA A 636 30.32 21.59 -21.90
CA ALA A 636 30.22 20.21 -21.43
C ALA A 636 31.54 19.73 -20.80
N LEU A 637 32.70 20.17 -21.33
CA LEU A 637 34.02 19.85 -20.79
C LEU A 637 34.33 20.57 -19.47
N GLU A 638 33.84 21.81 -19.27
CA GLU A 638 33.85 22.46 -17.93
C GLU A 638 33.07 21.62 -16.91
N HIS A 639 31.96 20.99 -17.32
CA HIS A 639 31.14 20.17 -16.43
C HIS A 639 31.72 18.77 -16.20
N ALA A 640 32.33 18.15 -17.23
CA ALA A 640 33.11 16.93 -17.11
C ALA A 640 34.25 17.08 -16.09
N ALA A 641 34.99 18.20 -16.16
CA ALA A 641 36.06 18.51 -15.21
C ALA A 641 35.53 18.66 -13.78
N THR A 642 34.38 19.32 -13.56
CA THR A 642 33.76 19.40 -12.23
C THR A 642 33.12 18.09 -11.73
N ALA A 643 32.74 17.19 -12.63
CA ALA A 643 32.13 15.88 -12.31
C ALA A 643 33.17 14.75 -12.14
N THR A 644 34.47 15.07 -12.21
CA THR A 644 35.56 14.10 -12.05
C THR A 644 36.06 14.12 -10.60
N GLU A 645 35.95 13.00 -9.90
CA GLU A 645 36.27 12.91 -8.48
C GLU A 645 37.78 12.91 -8.19
N ASP A 646 38.61 12.20 -8.99
CA ASP A 646 40.08 12.23 -8.86
C ASP A 646 40.65 13.61 -9.24
N ASP A 647 41.41 14.21 -8.31
CA ASP A 647 42.13 15.47 -8.51
C ASP A 647 43.08 15.44 -9.73
N ARG A 648 43.71 14.29 -10.03
CA ARG A 648 44.67 14.15 -11.15
C ARG A 648 43.96 14.15 -12.49
N GLU A 649 42.91 13.36 -12.64
CA GLU A 649 42.07 13.38 -13.85
C GLU A 649 41.37 14.73 -14.03
N ARG A 650 40.88 15.32 -12.93
CA ARG A 650 40.24 16.65 -12.91
C ARG A 650 41.21 17.74 -13.36
N MET A 651 42.47 17.72 -12.90
CA MET A 651 43.55 18.58 -13.40
C MET A 651 43.73 18.41 -14.92
N GLY A 652 43.89 17.16 -15.41
CA GLY A 652 44.04 16.88 -16.85
C GLY A 652 42.84 17.33 -17.70
N ALA A 653 41.62 17.26 -17.15
CA ALA A 653 40.41 17.77 -17.80
C ALA A 653 40.41 19.31 -17.90
N TRP A 654 40.88 20.04 -16.87
CA TRP A 654 41.07 21.49 -16.95
C TRP A 654 42.15 21.87 -17.98
N GLU A 655 43.23 21.10 -18.13
CA GLU A 655 44.26 21.32 -19.16
C GLU A 655 43.76 21.00 -20.58
N ARG A 656 42.92 19.99 -20.74
CA ARG A 656 42.21 19.72 -22.02
C ARG A 656 41.29 20.89 -22.37
N LEU A 657 40.58 21.46 -21.40
CA LEU A 657 39.72 22.63 -21.59
C LEU A 657 40.49 23.92 -21.88
N ALA A 658 41.61 24.17 -21.18
CA ALA A 658 42.45 25.34 -21.40
C ALA A 658 43.01 25.38 -22.83
N ARG A 659 43.55 24.24 -23.31
CA ARG A 659 43.95 24.07 -24.72
C ARG A 659 42.77 24.24 -25.67
N PHE A 660 41.65 23.55 -25.45
CA PHE A 660 40.48 23.69 -26.31
C PHE A 660 39.97 25.13 -26.44
N CYS A 661 39.98 25.91 -25.36
CA CYS A 661 39.58 27.33 -25.41
C CYS A 661 40.58 28.19 -26.20
N ARG A 662 41.89 27.92 -26.09
CA ARG A 662 42.94 28.62 -26.85
C ARG A 662 42.91 28.25 -28.33
N ASP A 663 42.95 26.95 -28.61
CA ASP A 663 43.32 26.39 -29.91
C ASP A 663 42.10 26.21 -30.83
N VAL A 664 40.90 26.00 -30.27
CA VAL A 664 39.65 25.74 -31.03
C VAL A 664 38.65 26.89 -30.93
N LEU A 665 38.65 27.67 -29.84
CA LEU A 665 37.77 28.84 -29.66
C LEU A 665 38.48 30.19 -29.80
N GLY A 666 39.82 30.25 -29.83
CA GLY A 666 40.59 31.50 -29.87
C GLY A 666 40.52 32.35 -28.59
N ASP A 667 39.85 31.88 -27.54
CA ASP A 667 39.61 32.63 -26.31
C ASP A 667 40.77 32.42 -25.32
N ALA A 668 41.85 33.18 -25.54
CA ALA A 668 43.03 33.18 -24.69
C ALA A 668 42.72 33.58 -23.23
N ALA A 669 41.71 34.43 -22.99
CA ALA A 669 41.34 34.88 -21.65
C ALA A 669 40.71 33.74 -20.84
N ARG A 670 39.73 33.03 -21.41
CA ARG A 670 39.16 31.82 -20.78
C ARG A 670 40.18 30.70 -20.68
N ALA A 671 41.03 30.51 -21.69
CA ALA A 671 42.12 29.55 -21.63
C ALA A 671 43.03 29.76 -20.41
N GLN A 672 43.42 31.01 -20.12
CA GLN A 672 44.24 31.32 -18.95
C GLN A 672 43.50 31.06 -17.63
N VAL A 673 42.19 31.38 -17.53
CA VAL A 673 41.38 31.08 -16.34
C VAL A 673 41.31 29.58 -16.06
N TYR A 674 41.19 28.74 -17.09
CA TYR A 674 41.18 27.28 -16.91
C TYR A 674 42.59 26.71 -16.66
N ALA A 675 43.65 27.28 -17.24
CA ALA A 675 45.04 26.92 -16.93
C ALA A 675 45.37 27.18 -15.45
N ASN A 676 45.07 28.38 -14.95
CA ASN A 676 45.28 28.72 -13.53
C ASN A 676 44.54 27.76 -12.57
N ARG A 677 43.40 27.17 -12.97
CA ARG A 677 42.71 26.13 -12.18
C ARG A 677 43.46 24.80 -12.17
N ALA A 678 44.03 24.39 -13.31
CA ALA A 678 44.87 23.20 -13.38
C ALA A 678 46.16 23.38 -12.55
N ASP A 679 46.79 24.56 -12.62
CA ASP A 679 48.02 24.85 -11.87
C ASP A 679 47.77 24.95 -10.35
N ASN A 680 46.64 25.50 -9.92
CA ASN A 680 46.24 25.45 -8.50
C ASN A 680 46.04 24.00 -8.01
N LEU A 681 45.43 23.12 -8.83
CA LEU A 681 45.28 21.70 -8.49
C LEU A 681 46.63 20.99 -8.45
N ARG A 682 47.51 21.25 -9.43
CA ARG A 682 48.90 20.79 -9.48
C ARG A 682 49.68 21.17 -8.22
N THR A 683 49.55 22.41 -7.75
CA THR A 683 50.15 22.85 -6.48
C THR A 683 49.57 22.07 -5.29
N SER A 684 48.24 21.94 -5.19
CA SER A 684 47.60 21.19 -4.09
C SER A 684 47.91 19.67 -4.08
N LEU A 685 48.33 19.13 -5.23
CA LEU A 685 48.81 17.75 -5.37
C LEU A 685 50.32 17.60 -5.13
N ALA A 686 51.08 18.71 -5.17
CA ALA A 686 52.51 18.76 -4.89
C ALA A 686 52.80 19.10 -3.41
N GLU A 687 51.86 19.74 -2.71
CA GLU A 687 51.93 19.92 -1.26
C GLU A 687 51.89 18.57 -0.54
N PRO A 688 52.89 18.23 0.29
CA PRO A 688 52.90 16.95 1.00
C PRO A 688 51.80 16.98 2.07
N ARG A 689 50.79 16.10 1.93
CA ARG A 689 49.76 15.91 2.96
C ARG A 689 50.44 15.63 4.30
N PRO A 690 50.15 16.39 5.38
CA PRO A 690 50.64 16.04 6.70
C PRO A 690 50.08 14.67 7.08
N LEU A 691 50.94 13.81 7.64
CA LEU A 691 50.52 12.54 8.19
C LEU A 691 49.45 12.80 9.28
N PRO A 692 48.33 12.05 9.29
CA PRO A 692 47.39 12.15 10.40
C PRO A 692 48.12 11.78 11.70
N PRO A 693 47.90 12.49 12.82
CA PRO A 693 48.49 12.11 14.09
C PRO A 693 48.03 10.69 14.45
N GLU A 694 48.96 9.86 14.93
CA GLU A 694 48.64 8.49 15.33
C GLU A 694 47.53 8.49 16.39
N PRO A 695 46.54 7.56 16.31
CA PRO A 695 45.56 7.43 17.35
C PRO A 695 46.27 7.03 18.65
N THR A 696 46.16 7.88 19.67
CA THR A 696 46.84 7.67 20.95
C THR A 696 46.41 6.35 21.57
N ARG A 697 47.39 5.46 21.80
CA ARG A 697 47.17 4.15 22.46
C ARG A 697 46.79 4.35 23.92
N THR A 698 45.52 4.61 24.20
CA THR A 698 44.94 4.52 25.54
C THR A 698 44.81 3.06 25.97
N ALA A 699 45.93 2.49 26.42
CA ALA A 699 45.92 1.20 27.10
C ALA A 699 45.01 1.26 28.34
N SER A 700 44.21 0.22 28.54
CA SER A 700 43.12 0.22 29.52
C SER A 700 43.61 0.20 30.97
N ALA A 701 42.95 1.04 31.78
CA ALA A 701 42.66 0.87 33.21
C ALA A 701 43.81 0.60 34.21
N ARG A 702 43.79 1.38 35.31
CA ARG A 702 43.83 0.79 36.66
C ARG A 702 42.98 1.59 37.64
N LEU A 703 42.49 0.90 38.67
CA LEU A 703 41.68 1.45 39.76
C LEU A 703 42.51 2.42 40.61
N GLU A 704 41.87 3.51 41.06
CA GLU A 704 42.24 4.15 42.33
C GLU A 704 41.23 3.76 43.42
N THR A 705 41.61 2.74 44.17
CA THR A 705 41.04 2.30 45.45
C THR A 705 42.23 1.85 46.29
N THR A 706 42.44 2.23 47.55
CA THR A 706 41.55 2.77 48.60
C THR A 706 42.30 3.69 49.56
N GLY A 707 41.60 4.54 50.29
CA GLY A 707 42.14 5.17 51.50
C GLY A 707 42.12 4.24 52.74
N ALA A 708 43.18 4.30 53.54
CA ALA A 708 43.30 3.83 54.93
C ALA A 708 43.11 2.32 55.25
N ARG A 709 44.23 1.60 55.34
CA ARG A 709 44.85 1.21 56.64
C ARG A 709 46.32 0.80 56.45
N SER A 710 47.12 0.97 57.50
CA SER A 710 48.59 0.81 57.54
C SER A 710 48.99 -0.51 58.28
N PRO A 711 50.29 -0.84 58.47
CA PRO A 711 51.51 -0.61 57.68
C PRO A 711 52.35 -1.92 57.53
N VAL A 712 53.64 -1.84 57.11
CA VAL A 712 54.86 -2.59 57.61
C VAL A 712 55.91 -2.86 56.50
N LEU A 713 57.19 -2.78 56.90
CA LEU A 713 58.50 -3.20 56.32
C LEU A 713 58.55 -4.01 54.99
N VAL A 714 59.62 -4.07 54.17
CA VAL A 714 60.91 -3.36 53.88
C VAL A 714 61.66 -4.27 52.85
N PRO A 715 62.42 -3.76 51.85
CA PRO A 715 63.09 -4.57 50.78
C PRO A 715 64.56 -4.95 51.11
N PRO A 716 65.26 -5.80 50.32
CA PRO A 716 66.20 -5.26 49.30
C PRO A 716 66.24 -6.01 47.90
N PRO A 717 67.33 -6.60 47.29
CA PRO A 717 67.68 -6.24 45.89
C PRO A 717 68.28 -7.32 44.90
N THR A 718 68.72 -6.84 43.72
CA THR A 718 69.85 -7.26 42.81
C THR A 718 69.80 -8.47 41.82
N ALA A 719 69.85 -8.12 40.51
CA ALA A 719 70.94 -8.38 39.52
C ALA A 719 71.02 -9.65 38.59
N GLN A 720 71.52 -9.39 37.35
CA GLN A 720 72.18 -10.28 36.34
C GLN A 720 71.36 -11.40 35.64
N ALA A 721 71.73 -12.02 34.48
CA ALA A 721 72.48 -11.69 33.23
C ALA A 721 72.40 -12.95 32.26
N ASP A 722 72.84 -13.09 30.99
CA ASP A 722 73.41 -12.26 29.88
C ASP A 722 73.31 -13.03 28.50
N VAL A 723 74.01 -12.58 27.42
CA VAL A 723 74.34 -13.27 26.12
C VAL A 723 73.17 -13.42 25.08
N SER A 724 73.21 -13.15 23.75
CA SER A 724 74.14 -13.32 22.56
C SER A 724 74.19 -14.75 21.96
N ALA A 725 74.55 -15.07 20.68
CA ALA A 725 74.92 -14.39 19.41
C ALA A 725 75.01 -15.47 18.26
N SER A 726 75.19 -15.26 16.93
CA SER A 726 74.91 -14.20 15.91
C SER A 726 75.37 -14.67 14.48
N ALA A 727 75.00 -13.95 13.41
CA ALA A 727 75.68 -13.89 12.07
C ALA A 727 75.44 -15.09 11.07
N PRO A 728 76.01 -15.17 9.82
CA PRO A 728 76.99 -14.25 9.14
C PRO A 728 76.91 -13.94 7.58
N THR A 729 77.20 -12.67 7.22
CA THR A 729 78.21 -12.15 6.21
C THR A 729 78.04 -12.19 4.66
N ILE A 730 78.72 -11.24 3.94
CA ILE A 730 79.07 -11.07 2.48
C ILE A 730 78.30 -9.92 1.72
N LEU A 731 78.84 -9.02 0.84
CA LEU A 731 80.19 -8.45 0.52
C LEU A 731 80.15 -7.13 -0.36
N GLU A 732 81.28 -6.38 -0.40
CA GLU A 732 81.89 -5.50 -1.45
C GLU A 732 81.29 -4.15 -2.02
N MET A 733 81.97 -3.54 -3.02
CA MET A 733 82.27 -2.08 -3.24
C MET A 733 82.49 -1.72 -4.77
N PRO A 734 82.93 -0.50 -5.25
CA PRO A 734 82.67 0.93 -4.92
C PRO A 734 82.64 1.97 -6.11
N ALA A 735 82.53 3.28 -5.78
CA ALA A 735 83.21 4.48 -6.35
C ALA A 735 82.77 5.23 -7.66
N VAL A 736 82.64 6.58 -7.57
CA VAL A 736 83.47 7.68 -8.18
C VAL A 736 82.91 9.06 -7.72
N ASP A 737 83.70 10.15 -7.72
CA ASP A 737 83.58 11.23 -6.71
C ASP A 737 83.94 12.69 -7.16
N LEU A 738 83.48 13.71 -6.39
CA LEU A 738 83.97 15.13 -6.28
C LEU A 738 83.90 16.12 -7.49
N PRO A 739 84.08 17.48 -7.33
CA PRO A 739 84.04 18.34 -6.12
C PRO A 739 83.26 19.71 -6.19
N LEU A 740 83.05 20.24 -4.98
CA LEU A 740 82.75 21.60 -4.43
C LEU A 740 83.74 22.77 -4.82
N PRO A 741 83.79 24.01 -4.21
CA PRO A 741 82.88 24.80 -3.32
C PRO A 741 82.66 26.35 -3.70
N PRO A 742 83.00 27.42 -2.91
CA PRO A 742 82.01 28.25 -2.15
C PRO A 742 82.16 29.81 -2.18
N ALA A 743 81.29 30.55 -1.45
CA ALA A 743 81.61 31.83 -0.76
C ALA A 743 80.66 32.16 0.43
N LYS A 744 81.04 33.15 1.28
CA LYS A 744 80.37 33.65 2.52
C LYS A 744 80.37 35.22 2.52
N PRO A 745 80.04 35.97 3.60
CA PRO A 745 78.73 36.09 4.28
C PRO A 745 78.30 37.54 4.69
N ALA A 746 77.04 37.70 5.14
CA ALA A 746 76.56 38.56 6.26
C ALA A 746 76.67 40.11 6.23
N ALA A 747 75.95 40.71 7.21
CA ALA A 747 76.00 42.10 7.72
C ALA A 747 75.38 43.24 6.86
N SER A 748 74.80 44.33 7.42
CA SER A 748 74.24 44.55 8.77
C SER A 748 73.50 45.90 8.91
N THR A 749 72.41 45.95 9.69
CA THR A 749 71.85 47.15 10.39
C THR A 749 71.35 48.33 9.52
N SER A 750 70.54 49.31 9.97
CA SER A 750 70.26 49.82 11.33
C SER A 750 68.83 50.41 11.44
N ARG A 751 68.07 50.16 12.53
CA ARG A 751 67.88 50.95 13.78
C ARG A 751 66.82 52.07 13.74
N GLY A 752 65.79 51.92 14.59
CA GLY A 752 65.13 53.01 15.34
C GLY A 752 63.64 53.26 15.05
N ARG A 753 62.82 53.75 16.00
CA ARG A 753 63.01 53.85 17.47
C ARG A 753 61.67 54.14 18.20
N SER A 754 61.37 53.37 19.25
CA SER A 754 60.43 53.64 20.38
C SER A 754 58.95 54.02 20.14
N ALA A 755 58.07 53.50 21.00
CA ALA A 755 56.61 53.67 20.96
C ALA A 755 56.06 54.73 21.95
N VAL A 756 54.81 55.17 21.74
CA VAL A 756 53.92 55.85 22.71
C VAL A 756 52.47 55.42 22.42
N THR A 757 51.63 55.21 23.46
CA THR A 757 50.17 54.92 23.37
C THR A 757 49.46 55.26 24.70
N PRO A 758 48.11 55.40 24.75
CA PRO A 758 47.14 55.66 23.68
C PRO A 758 46.57 57.10 23.87
N PRO A 759 45.30 57.47 24.23
CA PRO A 759 44.00 56.77 24.39
C PRO A 759 42.84 57.27 23.49
N SER A 760 41.90 56.35 23.21
CA SER A 760 40.43 56.49 23.02
C SER A 760 39.79 57.69 22.27
N ALA A 761 39.06 57.42 21.16
CA ALA A 761 37.57 57.41 21.09
C ALA A 761 36.94 57.72 19.69
N ALA A 762 36.63 56.68 18.89
CA ALA A 762 35.54 56.57 17.87
C ALA A 762 35.35 57.62 16.72
N PRO A 763 34.49 57.36 15.70
CA PRO A 763 34.26 56.13 14.92
C PRO A 763 34.54 56.32 13.39
N GLU A 764 34.57 55.23 12.61
CA GLU A 764 34.89 55.25 11.16
C GLU A 764 33.68 55.46 10.22
N PRO A 765 33.87 56.12 9.05
CA PRO A 765 32.92 56.10 7.93
C PRO A 765 33.42 55.40 6.66
N SER A 766 32.66 54.39 6.20
CA SER A 766 32.41 53.97 4.79
C SER A 766 33.51 54.04 3.70
N ALA A 767 33.80 52.89 3.08
CA ALA A 767 34.44 52.79 1.76
C ALA A 767 33.41 52.67 0.60
N PRO A 768 33.72 53.11 -0.63
CA PRO A 768 32.80 53.12 -1.78
C PRO A 768 32.74 51.79 -2.58
N ALA A 769 31.77 51.69 -3.48
CA ALA A 769 31.46 50.48 -4.25
C ALA A 769 32.13 50.41 -5.64
N ALA A 770 32.14 49.21 -6.24
CA ALA A 770 32.56 48.97 -7.62
C ALA A 770 31.48 48.20 -8.42
N SER A 771 31.23 48.67 -9.64
CA SER A 771 30.54 48.06 -10.80
C SER A 771 29.74 46.76 -10.59
N ALA A 772 28.44 46.81 -10.90
CA ALA A 772 27.61 45.65 -11.18
C ALA A 772 27.22 45.63 -12.67
N ASP A 773 27.23 44.45 -13.29
CA ASP A 773 26.59 44.25 -14.59
C ASP A 773 25.99 42.83 -14.70
N ALA A 774 24.81 42.67 -14.10
CA ALA A 774 23.94 41.50 -14.22
C ALA A 774 22.51 41.92 -13.84
N PRO A 775 21.46 41.48 -14.56
CA PRO A 775 20.09 41.87 -14.24
C PRO A 775 19.70 41.31 -12.85
N PRO A 776 19.25 42.15 -11.92
CA PRO A 776 18.97 41.71 -10.55
C PRO A 776 17.76 40.77 -10.51
N ALA A 777 17.83 39.76 -9.64
CA ALA A 777 16.68 38.91 -9.33
C ALA A 777 15.50 39.76 -8.85
N SER A 778 14.28 39.34 -9.20
CA SER A 778 13.06 40.12 -8.89
C SER A 778 12.93 40.29 -7.37
N PRO A 779 12.93 41.53 -6.83
CA PRO A 779 13.35 41.79 -5.45
C PRO A 779 12.19 41.66 -4.44
N TRP A 780 11.33 40.66 -4.64
CA TRP A 780 10.24 40.27 -3.75
C TRP A 780 10.48 38.89 -3.11
N GLU A 781 11.46 38.10 -3.58
CA GLU A 781 12.01 36.98 -2.79
C GLU A 781 13.02 37.50 -1.77
N ALA A 782 12.90 37.07 -0.52
CA ALA A 782 14.02 37.13 0.43
C ALA A 782 15.13 36.17 -0.05
N PRO A 783 16.43 36.52 0.12
CA PRO A 783 17.51 35.66 -0.32
C PRO A 783 17.44 34.29 0.38
N PRO A 784 17.66 33.17 -0.34
CA PRO A 784 17.77 31.87 0.31
C PRO A 784 18.95 31.86 1.29
N GLY A 785 18.78 31.18 2.42
CA GLY A 785 19.91 30.86 3.31
C GLY A 785 21.01 30.11 2.55
N LYS A 786 22.27 30.33 2.95
CA LYS A 786 23.46 29.88 2.19
C LYS A 786 23.40 28.38 1.85
N MET A 787 23.36 28.08 0.56
CA MET A 787 23.70 26.79 -0.04
C MET A 787 24.42 27.05 -1.37
N ASP A 788 25.31 26.15 -1.77
CA ASP A 788 26.28 26.39 -2.83
C ASP A 788 25.68 26.54 -4.26
N PRO A 789 26.28 27.39 -5.11
CA PRO A 789 25.66 27.83 -6.36
C PRO A 789 25.85 26.83 -7.52
N VAL A 790 24.97 25.83 -7.63
CA VAL A 790 24.84 25.04 -8.86
C VAL A 790 24.14 25.87 -9.94
N ARG A 791 24.87 26.18 -11.01
CA ARG A 791 24.46 27.12 -12.07
C ARG A 791 23.26 26.62 -12.89
N ARG A 792 22.26 27.48 -13.08
CA ARG A 792 21.38 27.42 -14.27
C ARG A 792 22.11 28.08 -15.45
N ARG A 793 22.17 27.42 -16.61
CA ARG A 793 22.35 28.11 -17.90
C ARG A 793 21.05 28.03 -18.70
N ALA A 794 20.64 29.16 -19.27
CA ALA A 794 19.57 29.23 -20.26
C ALA A 794 20.15 29.14 -21.68
N LYS A 795 19.34 28.63 -22.61
CA LYS A 795 19.58 28.56 -24.07
C LYS A 795 18.19 28.43 -24.71
N GLY A 796 17.77 29.22 -25.69
CA GLY A 796 18.32 30.48 -26.23
C GLY A 796 17.27 31.06 -27.19
N ALA A 797 17.19 32.38 -27.34
CA ALA A 797 16.29 33.00 -28.32
C ALA A 797 16.93 33.00 -29.73
N PRO A 798 16.17 32.84 -30.82
CA PRO A 798 16.73 32.80 -32.17
C PRO A 798 17.09 34.20 -32.71
N GLU A 799 18.19 34.29 -33.46
CA GLU A 799 18.53 35.45 -34.28
C GLU A 799 17.82 35.42 -35.66
N PRO A 800 17.64 36.60 -36.31
CA PRO A 800 16.92 36.72 -37.57
C PRO A 800 17.81 36.53 -38.83
N LEU A 801 17.17 36.22 -39.96
CA LEU A 801 17.77 36.21 -41.30
C LEU A 801 17.11 37.29 -42.20
N PRO A 802 17.75 37.69 -43.34
CA PRO A 802 17.66 39.07 -43.82
C PRO A 802 16.53 39.41 -44.81
N LEU A 803 16.40 40.73 -45.09
CA LEU A 803 15.40 41.39 -45.93
C LEU A 803 15.73 41.40 -47.43
N ALA A 804 14.71 41.18 -48.29
CA ALA A 804 14.43 41.88 -49.56
C ALA A 804 13.31 41.16 -50.38
N PRO A 805 12.57 41.81 -51.30
CA PRO A 805 12.15 43.22 -51.38
C PRO A 805 10.60 43.37 -51.55
N ALA A 806 10.11 44.56 -51.92
CA ALA A 806 8.68 44.88 -52.17
C ALA A 806 8.16 44.33 -53.54
N SER A 807 6.89 44.39 -53.96
CA SER A 807 5.81 45.42 -53.87
C SER A 807 4.42 44.81 -54.23
N PRO A 808 3.38 45.57 -54.63
CA PRO A 808 2.58 46.57 -53.90
C PRO A 808 1.06 46.24 -53.87
N ASP A 809 0.28 47.01 -53.08
CA ASP A 809 -0.95 47.72 -53.52
C ASP A 809 -1.53 48.54 -52.32
N VAL A 810 -1.82 49.85 -52.41
CA VAL A 810 -2.87 50.58 -53.18
C VAL A 810 -4.24 50.44 -52.47
N THR A 811 -4.91 51.49 -51.94
CA THR A 811 -4.67 52.96 -51.96
C THR A 811 -5.58 53.72 -50.93
N VAL A 812 -5.21 54.97 -50.52
CA VAL A 812 -6.05 56.23 -50.43
C VAL A 812 -7.43 56.18 -49.71
N THR A 813 -7.92 57.07 -48.83
CA THR A 813 -7.55 58.39 -48.21
C THR A 813 -8.58 58.71 -47.08
N ARG A 814 -8.59 59.79 -46.27
CA ARG A 814 -7.68 60.92 -45.92
C ARG A 814 -8.13 61.50 -44.55
N ALA A 815 -7.23 62.23 -43.90
CA ALA A 815 -7.37 62.88 -42.59
C ALA A 815 -8.15 64.21 -42.53
N LEU A 816 -8.62 64.52 -41.31
CA LEU A 816 -8.86 65.84 -40.66
C LEU A 816 -8.88 65.58 -39.13
N ALA A 817 -8.51 66.46 -38.19
CA ALA A 817 -7.41 67.42 -38.11
C ALA A 817 -7.14 67.78 -36.62
N THR A 818 -5.85 67.84 -36.25
CA THR A 818 -5.15 68.36 -35.04
C THR A 818 -5.72 69.62 -34.32
N PRO A 819 -5.26 70.04 -33.10
CA PRO A 819 -4.08 69.62 -32.29
C PRO A 819 -4.36 69.48 -30.75
N VAL A 820 -3.36 69.79 -29.90
CA VAL A 820 -3.33 69.87 -28.41
C VAL A 820 -3.17 68.50 -27.69
N ALA A 821 -2.13 68.24 -26.89
CA ALA A 821 -0.87 68.97 -26.63
C ALA A 821 0.29 67.98 -26.38
N ARG A 822 1.54 68.44 -26.49
CA ARG A 822 2.74 67.64 -26.17
C ARG A 822 2.98 67.58 -24.66
N SER A 823 2.87 66.41 -24.05
CA SER A 823 3.65 66.07 -22.85
C SER A 823 5.02 65.57 -23.28
N THR A 824 6.09 66.01 -22.60
CA THR A 824 7.46 65.56 -22.87
C THR A 824 7.69 64.10 -22.41
N PRO A 825 8.66 63.37 -23.00
CA PRO A 825 9.02 62.04 -22.52
C PRO A 825 9.68 62.16 -21.15
N ALA A 826 9.02 61.63 -20.11
CA ALA A 826 9.55 61.60 -18.77
C ALA A 826 10.69 60.57 -18.66
N SER A 827 11.74 60.99 -17.95
CA SER A 827 13.04 60.34 -17.74
C SER A 827 13.06 58.82 -17.43
N ALA A 828 14.24 58.24 -17.58
CA ALA A 828 14.57 56.84 -17.37
C ALA A 828 14.23 56.28 -15.96
N GLU A 829 13.87 55.00 -15.95
CA GLU A 829 14.20 54.02 -14.89
C GLU A 829 13.91 54.34 -13.42
N SER A 830 12.73 54.89 -13.11
CA SER A 830 12.20 54.76 -11.75
C SER A 830 11.64 53.35 -11.51
N ARG A 831 12.00 52.72 -10.37
CA ARG A 831 11.24 51.59 -9.82
C ARG A 831 9.87 52.12 -9.38
N PRO A 832 8.75 51.48 -9.74
CA PRO A 832 7.45 51.96 -9.29
C PRO A 832 7.32 51.76 -7.78
N GLY A 833 7.07 52.84 -7.03
CA GLY A 833 6.83 52.80 -5.57
C GLY A 833 5.64 51.94 -5.14
N ALA A 834 4.86 51.41 -6.10
CA ALA A 834 3.92 50.32 -5.87
C ALA A 834 4.60 49.03 -5.37
N ILE A 835 5.85 48.73 -5.76
CA ILE A 835 6.63 47.58 -5.24
C ILE A 835 6.92 47.77 -3.75
N GLU A 836 7.28 48.99 -3.35
CA GLU A 836 7.57 49.33 -1.95
C GLU A 836 6.30 49.34 -1.11
N ARG A 837 5.20 49.91 -1.63
CA ARG A 837 3.87 49.77 -1.02
C ARG A 837 3.40 48.32 -0.87
N VAL A 838 3.67 47.43 -1.83
CA VAL A 838 3.39 45.97 -1.69
C VAL A 838 4.26 45.31 -0.62
N ARG A 839 5.51 45.75 -0.42
CA ARG A 839 6.37 45.21 0.66
C ARG A 839 5.88 45.63 2.04
N GLU A 840 5.54 46.92 2.21
CA GLU A 840 5.05 47.49 3.47
C GLU A 840 3.61 47.06 3.79
N ARG A 841 2.75 46.96 2.77
CA ARG A 841 1.32 46.68 2.89
C ARG A 841 0.92 45.57 1.90
N PRO A 842 1.36 44.31 2.13
CA PRO A 842 1.13 43.19 1.21
C PRO A 842 -0.33 42.77 1.00
N LEU A 843 -1.29 43.43 1.64
CA LEU A 843 -2.73 43.24 1.43
C LEU A 843 -3.44 44.47 0.81
N ASP A 844 -2.70 45.52 0.40
CA ASP A 844 -3.27 46.69 -0.25
C ASP A 844 -3.69 46.39 -1.72
N PRO A 845 -5.00 46.37 -2.05
CA PRO A 845 -5.45 46.13 -3.42
C PRO A 845 -5.05 47.24 -4.40
N ALA A 846 -4.77 48.47 -3.93
CA ALA A 846 -4.37 49.57 -4.80
C ALA A 846 -2.95 49.37 -5.33
N ALA A 847 -1.99 49.00 -4.47
CA ALA A 847 -0.61 48.74 -4.89
C ALA A 847 -0.51 47.63 -5.96
N TYR A 848 -1.32 46.55 -5.88
CA TYR A 848 -1.39 45.54 -6.94
C TYR A 848 -2.04 46.03 -8.24
N ARG A 849 -2.96 47.01 -8.17
CA ARG A 849 -3.53 47.66 -9.37
C ARG A 849 -2.49 48.49 -10.11
N ASP A 850 -1.68 49.24 -9.36
CA ASP A 850 -0.58 50.04 -9.92
C ASP A 850 0.49 49.13 -10.57
N LEU A 851 0.80 47.99 -9.96
CA LEU A 851 1.67 46.96 -10.56
C LEU A 851 1.06 46.37 -11.85
N SER A 852 -0.26 46.13 -11.89
CA SER A 852 -0.94 45.64 -13.09
C SER A 852 -0.78 46.60 -14.28
N ALA A 853 -0.98 47.90 -14.05
CA ALA A 853 -0.78 48.94 -15.06
C ALA A 853 0.70 49.07 -15.48
N PHE A 854 1.64 48.95 -14.54
CA PHE A 854 3.08 48.97 -14.82
C PHE A 854 3.56 47.79 -15.67
N PHE A 855 3.05 46.57 -15.43
CA PHE A 855 3.36 45.44 -16.31
C PHE A 855 2.69 45.59 -17.68
N GLN A 856 1.49 46.15 -17.75
CA GLN A 856 0.79 46.42 -19.01
C GLN A 856 1.57 47.42 -19.90
N SER A 857 2.09 48.51 -19.32
CA SER A 857 2.90 49.50 -20.08
C SER A 857 4.26 48.96 -20.54
N ARG A 858 4.71 47.83 -20.00
CA ARG A 858 5.89 47.08 -20.45
C ARG A 858 5.56 45.90 -21.39
N GLY A 859 4.30 45.74 -21.78
CA GLY A 859 3.84 44.64 -22.66
C GLY A 859 3.70 43.27 -21.96
N ASP A 860 3.92 43.19 -20.65
CA ASP A 860 3.80 41.93 -19.89
C ASP A 860 2.35 41.68 -19.46
N GLN A 861 1.56 41.21 -20.41
CA GLN A 861 0.15 40.86 -20.21
C GLN A 861 -0.02 39.69 -19.22
N ALA A 862 0.98 38.81 -19.09
CA ALA A 862 0.93 37.63 -18.21
C ALA A 862 1.00 38.03 -16.74
N ARG A 863 1.96 38.89 -16.36
CA ARG A 863 2.06 39.47 -15.01
C ARG A 863 0.98 40.52 -14.78
N SER A 864 0.65 41.36 -15.77
CA SER A 864 -0.39 42.37 -15.64
C SER A 864 -1.75 41.79 -15.23
N THR A 865 -2.21 40.74 -15.93
CA THR A 865 -3.47 40.05 -15.61
C THR A 865 -3.43 39.34 -14.25
N LEU A 866 -2.27 38.81 -13.84
CA LEU A 866 -2.10 38.20 -12.51
C LEU A 866 -2.23 39.26 -11.39
N MET A 867 -1.59 40.42 -11.54
CA MET A 867 -1.68 41.49 -10.55
C MET A 867 -3.10 42.10 -10.47
N ALA A 868 -3.83 42.14 -11.58
CA ALA A 868 -5.26 42.47 -11.60
C ALA A 868 -6.12 41.43 -10.86
N GLU A 869 -5.89 40.13 -11.10
CA GLU A 869 -6.57 39.04 -10.39
C GLU A 869 -6.30 39.11 -8.86
N VAL A 870 -5.07 39.42 -8.43
CA VAL A 870 -4.71 39.62 -7.01
C VAL A 870 -5.37 40.88 -6.43
N SER A 871 -5.33 42.02 -7.12
CA SER A 871 -6.00 43.27 -6.70
C SER A 871 -7.50 43.07 -6.50
N SER A 872 -8.17 42.39 -7.45
CA SER A 872 -9.61 42.10 -7.40
C SER A 872 -9.96 41.14 -6.25
N ALA A 873 -9.15 40.10 -6.03
CA ALA A 873 -9.32 39.16 -4.92
C ALA A 873 -9.12 39.84 -3.55
N LEU A 874 -8.12 40.73 -3.43
CA LEU A 874 -7.91 41.54 -2.22
C LEU A 874 -9.09 42.48 -1.96
N ALA A 875 -9.64 43.12 -3.00
CA ALA A 875 -10.83 43.95 -2.91
C ALA A 875 -12.13 43.16 -2.55
N GLY A 876 -12.10 41.82 -2.62
CA GLY A 876 -13.20 40.94 -2.17
C GLY A 876 -14.03 40.30 -3.27
N ASN A 877 -13.73 40.58 -4.55
CA ASN A 877 -14.43 39.98 -5.68
C ASN A 877 -14.15 38.47 -5.76
N ARG A 878 -15.21 37.66 -5.87
CA ARG A 878 -15.10 36.20 -6.04
C ARG A 878 -15.09 35.74 -7.49
N GLU A 879 -15.56 36.57 -8.41
CA GLU A 879 -15.74 36.29 -9.85
C GLU A 879 -14.43 36.35 -10.66
N ALA A 880 -13.29 36.03 -10.02
CA ALA A 880 -12.01 35.92 -10.70
C ALA A 880 -11.98 34.70 -11.63
N THR A 881 -11.29 34.80 -12.77
CA THR A 881 -11.17 33.73 -13.77
C THR A 881 -10.45 32.51 -13.20
N VAL A 882 -11.21 31.44 -12.95
CA VAL A 882 -10.71 30.18 -12.37
C VAL A 882 -9.97 29.36 -13.43
N ARG A 883 -8.64 29.27 -13.30
CA ARG A 883 -7.72 28.55 -14.18
C ARG A 883 -7.28 27.24 -13.52
N PHE A 884 -8.16 26.25 -13.49
CA PHE A 884 -7.80 24.92 -12.96
C PHE A 884 -6.84 24.18 -13.91
N PRO A 885 -5.68 23.68 -13.45
CA PRO A 885 -4.72 23.05 -14.35
C PRO A 885 -5.27 21.79 -15.02
N ARG A 886 -5.01 21.64 -16.33
CA ARG A 886 -5.54 20.51 -17.13
C ARG A 886 -4.68 19.24 -17.08
N ARG A 887 -3.48 19.30 -16.49
CA ARG A 887 -2.55 18.16 -16.33
C ARG A 887 -2.11 17.99 -14.87
N PRO A 888 -1.66 16.78 -14.45
CA PRO A 888 -0.96 16.61 -13.18
C PRO A 888 0.28 17.51 -13.09
N LEU A 889 0.64 17.88 -11.86
CA LEU A 889 1.87 18.59 -11.53
C LEU A 889 3.07 17.65 -11.49
N THR A 890 4.20 18.06 -12.07
CA THR A 890 5.45 17.29 -12.03
C THR A 890 5.99 17.19 -10.59
N ALA A 891 6.92 16.26 -10.34
CA ALA A 891 7.59 16.19 -9.03
C ALA A 891 8.31 17.50 -8.66
N GLU A 892 8.87 18.21 -9.64
CA GLU A 892 9.54 19.51 -9.42
C GLU A 892 8.55 20.64 -9.13
N GLU A 893 7.40 20.67 -9.82
CA GLU A 893 6.32 21.63 -9.54
C GLU A 893 5.75 21.42 -8.13
N ARG A 894 5.53 20.17 -7.72
CA ARG A 894 5.09 19.81 -6.37
C ARG A 894 6.13 20.15 -5.31
N ALA A 895 7.41 19.87 -5.56
CA ALA A 895 8.51 20.33 -4.71
C ALA A 895 8.61 21.87 -4.67
N GLY A 896 8.20 22.57 -5.72
CA GLY A 896 8.06 24.02 -5.79
C GLY A 896 7.08 24.61 -4.78
N LEU A 897 6.01 23.87 -4.44
CA LEU A 897 4.97 24.29 -3.49
C LEU A 897 5.44 24.25 -2.01
N ARG A 898 6.40 23.38 -1.65
CA ARG A 898 6.95 23.31 -0.27
C ARG A 898 7.58 24.64 0.14
N HIS A 899 7.13 25.20 1.25
CA HIS A 899 7.63 26.46 1.82
C HIS A 899 9.15 26.36 2.09
N PRO A 900 9.95 27.45 1.91
CA PRO A 900 11.38 27.40 2.18
C PRO A 900 11.74 26.90 3.59
N GLY A 901 10.92 27.22 4.60
CA GLY A 901 11.10 26.74 5.98
C GLY A 901 10.92 25.23 6.20
N LEU A 902 10.54 24.44 5.18
CA LEU A 902 10.57 22.96 5.21
C LEU A 902 11.76 22.36 4.45
N ARG A 903 12.63 23.19 3.86
CA ARG A 903 13.78 22.76 3.05
C ARG A 903 15.10 22.75 3.85
N ASN A 904 14.99 22.80 5.18
CA ASN A 904 16.09 22.68 6.14
C ASN A 904 16.22 21.21 6.61
N PRO A 905 17.29 20.84 7.34
CA PRO A 905 17.48 19.46 7.82
C PRO A 905 16.30 18.94 8.64
N SER A 906 15.66 19.79 9.44
CA SER A 906 14.48 19.47 10.25
C SER A 906 13.27 19.06 9.41
N GLY A 907 12.99 19.78 8.32
CA GLY A 907 11.93 19.42 7.37
C GLY A 907 12.27 18.19 6.53
N GLU A 908 13.52 18.03 6.11
CA GLU A 908 13.98 16.86 5.34
C GLU A 908 14.05 15.57 6.17
N LEU A 909 14.31 15.67 7.48
CA LEU A 909 14.17 14.54 8.42
C LEU A 909 12.70 14.08 8.46
N LEU A 910 11.75 15.02 8.54
CA LEU A 910 10.33 14.70 8.52
C LEU A 910 9.85 14.12 7.17
N VAL A 911 10.49 14.46 6.05
CA VAL A 911 10.24 13.78 4.76
C VAL A 911 10.63 12.30 4.82
N ALA A 912 11.74 11.97 5.48
CA ALA A 912 12.19 10.59 5.61
C ALA A 912 11.33 9.77 6.60
N VAL A 913 10.90 10.36 7.73
CA VAL A 913 10.36 9.60 8.87
C VAL A 913 8.91 9.90 9.24
N GLY A 914 8.29 10.95 8.71
CA GLY A 914 7.02 11.49 9.22
C GLY A 914 5.85 10.49 9.21
N SER A 915 5.76 9.64 8.19
CA SER A 915 4.76 8.55 8.13
C SER A 915 4.95 7.49 9.22
N ALA A 916 6.18 7.23 9.68
CA ALA A 916 6.44 6.35 10.81
C ALA A 916 6.11 7.04 12.14
N LEU A 917 6.43 8.32 12.29
CA LEU A 917 6.09 9.10 13.49
C LEU A 917 4.57 9.19 13.71
N CYS A 918 3.76 9.22 12.64
CA CYS A 918 2.30 9.21 12.75
C CYS A 918 1.74 7.92 13.37
N ARG A 919 2.43 6.77 13.24
CA ARG A 919 2.01 5.50 13.83
C ARG A 919 2.19 5.41 15.34
N LEU A 920 2.99 6.30 15.95
CA LEU A 920 3.09 6.42 17.41
C LEU A 920 1.83 6.98 18.07
N PHE A 921 1.09 7.84 17.36
CA PHE A 921 -0.03 8.60 17.92
C PHE A 921 -1.28 8.54 17.03
N PRO A 922 -1.81 7.33 16.75
CA PRO A 922 -3.00 7.18 15.91
C PRO A 922 -4.21 7.92 16.47
N THR A 923 -5.00 8.53 15.57
CA THR A 923 -6.19 9.31 15.93
C THR A 923 -7.36 8.38 16.25
N PHE A 924 -7.90 8.44 17.47
CA PHE A 924 -8.99 7.56 17.93
C PHE A 924 -10.33 8.29 18.16
N GLY A 925 -11.41 7.50 18.28
CA GLY A 925 -12.75 7.99 18.62
C GLY A 925 -13.35 8.90 17.54
N ARG A 926 -14.13 9.92 17.95
CA ARG A 926 -14.81 10.85 17.02
C ARG A 926 -13.83 11.56 16.07
N ALA A 927 -12.61 11.82 16.52
CA ALA A 927 -11.57 12.46 15.72
C ALA A 927 -11.08 11.58 14.54
N ALA A 928 -11.39 10.28 14.52
CA ALA A 928 -11.12 9.40 13.39
C ALA A 928 -12.21 9.45 12.29
N GLY A 929 -13.31 10.17 12.51
CA GLY A 929 -14.47 10.23 11.62
C GLY A 929 -15.44 9.06 11.77
N SER A 930 -16.36 8.93 10.81
CA SER A 930 -17.33 7.83 10.73
C SER A 930 -16.65 6.47 10.49
N SER A 931 -17.30 5.39 10.94
CA SER A 931 -16.88 4.02 10.63
C SER A 931 -17.16 3.62 9.18
N GLU A 932 -18.13 4.26 8.52
CA GLU A 932 -18.47 4.04 7.11
C GLU A 932 -17.86 5.14 6.22
N PRO A 933 -17.34 4.81 5.03
CA PRO A 933 -16.83 5.79 4.07
C PRO A 933 -17.96 6.66 3.49
N LEU A 934 -17.61 7.86 3.05
CA LEU A 934 -18.54 8.79 2.41
C LEU A 934 -19.03 8.23 1.07
N ARG A 935 -20.33 8.37 0.80
CA ARG A 935 -20.96 8.01 -0.47
C ARG A 935 -21.39 9.28 -1.21
N PRO A 936 -21.46 9.28 -2.56
CA PRO A 936 -21.91 10.45 -3.31
C PRO A 936 -23.31 10.91 -2.90
N ASP A 937 -24.15 9.98 -2.43
CA ASP A 937 -25.54 10.20 -2.03
C ASP A 937 -25.70 10.57 -0.54
N SER A 938 -24.60 10.73 0.21
CA SER A 938 -24.63 11.07 1.65
C SER A 938 -25.18 12.48 1.96
N GLY A 939 -25.37 13.32 0.94
CA GLY A 939 -25.98 14.65 1.03
C GLY A 939 -25.76 15.45 -0.26
N PRO A 940 -26.48 16.56 -0.49
CA PRO A 940 -26.43 17.29 -1.76
C PRO A 940 -25.03 17.81 -2.11
N GLY A 941 -24.17 18.11 -1.12
CA GLY A 941 -22.79 18.52 -1.34
C GLY A 941 -21.79 17.36 -1.44
N ALA A 942 -22.15 16.13 -1.04
CA ALA A 942 -21.22 15.01 -0.95
C ALA A 942 -20.61 14.63 -2.32
N ARG A 943 -21.42 14.59 -3.38
CA ARG A 943 -20.96 14.35 -4.75
C ARG A 943 -19.90 15.38 -5.19
N ALA A 944 -20.20 16.68 -5.03
CA ALA A 944 -19.28 17.76 -5.38
C ALA A 944 -17.98 17.72 -4.55
N ALA A 945 -18.07 17.37 -3.26
CA ALA A 945 -16.91 17.20 -2.39
C ALA A 945 -16.02 16.02 -2.83
N MET A 946 -16.61 14.89 -3.23
CA MET A 946 -15.87 13.73 -3.77
C MET A 946 -15.25 14.03 -5.14
N ASP A 947 -15.97 14.70 -6.05
CA ASP A 947 -15.44 15.06 -7.37
C ASP A 947 -14.28 16.07 -7.25
N ALA A 948 -14.36 17.04 -6.34
CA ALA A 948 -13.27 17.96 -6.05
C ALA A 948 -12.04 17.24 -5.48
N LEU A 949 -12.21 16.30 -4.52
CA LEU A 949 -11.11 15.45 -4.04
C LEU A 949 -10.49 14.62 -5.17
N GLN A 950 -11.32 13.99 -6.01
CA GLN A 950 -10.85 13.13 -7.10
C GLN A 950 -10.18 13.92 -8.24
N ALA A 951 -10.60 15.16 -8.50
CA ALA A 951 -9.92 16.08 -9.41
C ALA A 951 -8.55 16.51 -8.86
N VAL A 952 -8.47 16.86 -7.57
CA VAL A 952 -7.24 17.38 -6.97
C VAL A 952 -6.23 16.27 -6.62
N ALA A 953 -6.67 15.05 -6.31
CA ALA A 953 -5.79 13.89 -6.19
C ALA A 953 -5.08 13.59 -7.53
N ARG A 954 -5.80 13.71 -8.66
CA ARG A 954 -5.22 13.62 -10.01
C ARG A 954 -4.29 14.79 -10.33
N LEU A 955 -4.62 16.01 -9.94
CA LEU A 955 -3.76 17.18 -10.11
C LEU A 955 -2.43 17.06 -9.34
N LEU A 956 -2.49 16.61 -8.09
CA LEU A 956 -1.32 16.47 -7.22
C LEU A 956 -0.56 15.16 -7.42
N ASP A 957 -1.04 14.24 -8.27
CA ASP A 957 -0.45 12.92 -8.48
C ASP A 957 -0.19 12.19 -7.14
N VAL A 958 -1.26 12.07 -6.34
CA VAL A 958 -1.29 11.42 -5.01
C VAL A 958 -2.45 10.42 -4.99
N PRO A 959 -2.26 9.19 -4.48
CA PRO A 959 -3.37 8.27 -4.26
C PRO A 959 -4.37 8.88 -3.27
N LEU A 960 -5.65 8.99 -3.67
CA LEU A 960 -6.72 9.52 -2.82
C LEU A 960 -6.88 8.62 -1.58
N PRO A 961 -6.62 9.11 -0.35
CA PRO A 961 -6.86 8.32 0.86
C PRO A 961 -8.35 8.12 1.10
N ASP A 962 -8.70 7.07 1.84
CA ASP A 962 -10.09 6.74 2.17
C ASP A 962 -10.85 7.97 2.70
N VAL A 963 -12.02 8.23 2.11
CA VAL A 963 -12.85 9.40 2.40
C VAL A 963 -13.99 8.99 3.34
N TYR A 964 -14.08 9.64 4.50
CA TYR A 964 -15.09 9.39 5.54
C TYR A 964 -15.86 10.67 5.87
N LEU A 965 -17.01 10.54 6.53
CA LEU A 965 -17.78 11.68 7.05
C LEU A 965 -17.21 12.12 8.41
N SER A 966 -17.04 13.42 8.64
CA SER A 966 -16.72 13.94 9.97
C SER A 966 -17.93 13.86 10.91
N GLU A 967 -17.70 13.66 12.21
CA GLU A 967 -18.75 13.87 13.21
C GLU A 967 -19.03 15.36 13.47
N ASP A 968 -18.14 16.25 13.05
CA ASP A 968 -18.21 17.69 13.33
C ASP A 968 -18.61 18.52 12.11
N GLU A 969 -19.11 19.74 12.36
CA GLU A 969 -19.35 20.80 11.35
C GLU A 969 -18.03 21.50 10.93
N GLY A 970 -16.91 20.76 10.95
CA GLY A 970 -15.55 21.29 10.74
C GLY A 970 -15.27 21.74 9.30
N PRO A 971 -14.01 22.14 9.00
CA PRO A 971 -13.63 22.60 7.66
C PRO A 971 -13.93 21.53 6.60
N PRO A 972 -14.23 21.91 5.33
CA PRO A 972 -14.77 20.99 4.33
C PRO A 972 -14.00 19.68 4.15
N PHE A 973 -12.67 19.73 4.30
CA PHE A 973 -11.81 18.56 4.37
C PHE A 973 -10.83 18.67 5.54
N SER A 974 -10.59 17.55 6.22
CA SER A 974 -9.54 17.37 7.25
C SER A 974 -8.76 16.08 6.99
N LEU A 975 -7.49 16.05 7.40
CA LEU A 975 -6.64 14.85 7.31
C LEU A 975 -6.42 14.30 8.72
N VAL A 976 -6.57 12.98 8.89
CA VAL A 976 -6.38 12.25 10.15
C VAL A 976 -5.63 10.93 9.90
N HIS A 977 -5.16 10.27 10.96
CA HIS A 977 -4.36 9.05 10.85
C HIS A 977 -4.66 8.04 11.98
N PRO A 978 -5.73 7.24 11.90
CA PRO A 978 -5.98 6.13 12.85
C PRO A 978 -5.06 4.91 12.65
N GLY A 979 -4.16 4.94 11.67
CA GLY A 979 -3.25 3.85 11.29
C GLY A 979 -2.94 3.84 9.78
N SER A 980 -3.88 4.36 8.98
CA SER A 980 -3.70 4.83 7.60
C SER A 980 -4.09 6.32 7.52
N PRO A 981 -3.55 7.12 6.58
CA PRO A 981 -4.07 8.46 6.33
C PRO A 981 -5.51 8.38 5.81
N ARG A 982 -6.40 9.25 6.31
CA ARG A 982 -7.82 9.32 5.93
C ARG A 982 -8.29 10.76 5.79
N VAL A 983 -9.15 11.01 4.81
CA VAL A 983 -9.76 12.33 4.60
C VAL A 983 -11.16 12.36 5.20
N LEU A 984 -11.41 13.28 6.14
CA LEU A 984 -12.73 13.52 6.71
C LEU A 984 -13.41 14.70 6.01
N VAL A 985 -14.64 14.52 5.55
CA VAL A 985 -15.45 15.59 4.95
C VAL A 985 -16.36 16.21 6.02
N GLY A 986 -16.27 17.53 6.20
CA GLY A 986 -17.06 18.28 7.17
C GLY A 986 -18.56 18.24 6.87
N ARG A 987 -19.41 18.10 7.91
CA ARG A 987 -20.87 17.93 7.72
C ARG A 987 -21.53 19.06 6.93
N LEU A 988 -21.05 20.28 7.08
CA LEU A 988 -21.51 21.45 6.32
C LEU A 988 -21.33 21.25 4.80
N ALA A 989 -20.17 20.77 4.37
CA ALA A 989 -19.85 20.51 2.95
C ALA A 989 -20.62 19.32 2.34
N VAL A 990 -21.27 18.50 3.17
CA VAL A 990 -22.19 17.44 2.73
C VAL A 990 -23.64 17.93 2.69
N ARG A 991 -24.05 18.79 3.64
CA ARG A 991 -25.39 19.39 3.69
C ARG A 991 -25.63 20.51 2.66
N GLN A 992 -24.58 21.20 2.21
CA GLN A 992 -24.67 22.33 1.30
C GLN A 992 -23.67 22.18 0.16
N VAL A 993 -24.08 22.55 -1.05
CA VAL A 993 -23.18 22.60 -2.22
C VAL A 993 -22.32 23.85 -2.08
N LEU A 994 -21.08 23.67 -1.64
CA LEU A 994 -20.07 24.75 -1.61
C LEU A 994 -19.54 25.02 -3.03
N PRO A 995 -19.03 26.23 -3.33
CA PRO A 995 -18.47 26.54 -4.64
C PRO A 995 -17.32 25.59 -4.98
N GLU A 996 -17.35 25.02 -6.18
CA GLU A 996 -16.33 24.03 -6.61
C GLU A 996 -14.87 24.55 -6.49
N PRO A 997 -14.55 25.81 -6.84
CA PRO A 997 -13.19 26.34 -6.65
C PRO A 997 -12.77 26.43 -5.18
N GLU A 998 -13.70 26.71 -4.25
CA GLU A 998 -13.44 26.72 -2.82
C GLU A 998 -13.27 25.28 -2.28
N LEU A 999 -14.07 24.32 -2.75
CA LEU A 999 -13.88 22.89 -2.47
C LEU A 999 -12.51 22.39 -2.96
N ARG A 1000 -12.13 22.68 -4.21
CA ARG A 1000 -10.82 22.29 -4.76
C ARG A 1000 -9.66 22.95 -3.99
N PHE A 1001 -9.81 24.20 -3.53
CA PHE A 1001 -8.83 24.85 -2.65
C PHE A 1001 -8.63 24.07 -1.33
N PHE A 1002 -9.72 23.70 -0.64
CA PHE A 1002 -9.62 22.89 0.58
C PHE A 1002 -9.12 21.46 0.33
N ALA A 1003 -9.48 20.84 -0.80
CA ALA A 1003 -8.95 19.55 -1.22
C ALA A 1003 -7.44 19.62 -1.47
N GLY A 1004 -6.95 20.69 -2.12
CA GLY A 1004 -5.52 20.92 -2.35
C GLY A 1004 -4.71 21.04 -1.07
N ARG A 1005 -5.24 21.76 -0.07
CA ARG A 1005 -4.61 21.84 1.26
C ARG A 1005 -4.51 20.46 1.92
N THR A 1006 -5.62 19.73 1.95
CA THR A 1006 -5.72 18.45 2.68
C THR A 1006 -4.96 17.32 1.99
N LEU A 1007 -5.01 17.22 0.67
CA LEU A 1007 -4.33 16.17 -0.10
C LEU A 1007 -2.82 16.43 -0.23
N PHE A 1008 -2.37 17.68 -0.29
CA PHE A 1008 -0.93 17.97 -0.23
C PHE A 1008 -0.32 17.59 1.13
N CYS A 1009 -1.10 17.68 2.22
CA CYS A 1009 -0.70 17.20 3.53
C CYS A 1009 -0.58 15.67 3.67
N VAL A 1010 -0.85 14.86 2.64
CA VAL A 1010 -0.64 13.41 2.65
C VAL A 1010 0.86 13.04 2.52
N GLY A 1011 1.70 13.96 2.04
CA GLY A 1011 3.16 13.78 2.02
C GLY A 1011 3.74 13.64 3.45
N PRO A 1012 4.79 12.83 3.65
CA PRO A 1012 5.23 12.37 4.98
C PRO A 1012 5.56 13.48 5.98
N ASP A 1013 6.23 14.55 5.53
CA ASP A 1013 6.59 15.71 6.34
C ASP A 1013 5.36 16.49 6.80
N LEU A 1014 4.48 16.79 5.84
CA LEU A 1014 3.25 17.53 6.07
C LEU A 1014 2.21 16.72 6.86
N LEU A 1015 2.20 15.39 6.71
CA LEU A 1015 1.33 14.47 7.44
C LEU A 1015 1.64 14.51 8.94
N ALA A 1016 2.92 14.40 9.31
CA ALA A 1016 3.37 14.52 10.68
C ALA A 1016 3.03 15.91 11.27
N LEU A 1017 3.35 16.98 10.54
CA LEU A 1017 3.07 18.36 10.95
C LEU A 1017 1.57 18.72 10.97
N ARG A 1018 0.71 17.92 10.32
CA ARG A 1018 -0.75 18.14 10.28
C ARG A 1018 -1.53 17.30 11.30
N CYS A 1019 -1.05 16.10 11.62
CA CYS A 1019 -1.73 15.12 12.47
C CYS A 1019 -1.21 15.10 13.92
N LEU A 1020 0.08 15.39 14.15
CA LEU A 1020 0.67 15.39 15.49
C LEU A 1020 0.58 16.78 16.15
N ARG A 1021 0.31 16.80 17.46
CA ARG A 1021 0.48 18.01 18.29
C ARG A 1021 1.97 18.30 18.51
N LYS A 1022 2.32 19.54 18.87
CA LYS A 1022 3.72 19.96 19.13
C LYS A 1022 4.45 18.99 20.07
N ASP A 1023 3.81 18.62 21.18
CA ASP A 1023 4.41 17.76 22.21
C ASP A 1023 4.56 16.31 21.74
N GLN A 1024 3.60 15.81 20.94
CA GLN A 1024 3.66 14.50 20.30
C GLN A 1024 4.77 14.45 19.25
N LEU A 1025 4.94 15.50 18.45
CA LEU A 1025 6.01 15.60 17.45
C LEU A 1025 7.39 15.62 18.10
N LEU A 1026 7.57 16.42 19.16
CA LEU A 1026 8.82 16.47 19.94
C LEU A 1026 9.14 15.11 20.57
N ARG A 1027 8.13 14.45 21.18
CA ARG A 1027 8.27 13.09 21.72
C ARG A 1027 8.61 12.06 20.64
N ALA A 1028 7.99 12.16 19.46
CA ALA A 1028 8.26 11.28 18.33
C ALA A 1028 9.69 11.42 17.80
N VAL A 1029 10.22 12.65 17.72
CA VAL A 1029 11.60 12.92 17.30
C VAL A 1029 12.62 12.49 18.36
N ALA A 1030 12.28 12.54 19.65
CA ALA A 1030 13.10 11.98 20.72
C ALA A 1030 13.18 10.44 20.63
N ILE A 1031 12.05 9.76 20.43
CA ILE A 1031 11.97 8.29 20.25
C ILE A 1031 12.71 7.86 18.97
N LEU A 1032 12.57 8.61 17.87
CA LEU A 1032 13.38 8.41 16.67
C LEU A 1032 14.87 8.50 16.97
N GLY A 1033 15.28 9.46 17.83
CA GLY A 1033 16.66 9.63 18.26
C GLY A 1033 17.27 8.39 18.93
N SER A 1034 16.51 7.67 19.76
CA SER A 1034 16.98 6.42 20.39
C SER A 1034 16.92 5.22 19.44
N VAL A 1035 15.89 5.14 18.58
CA VAL A 1035 15.77 4.10 17.53
C VAL A 1035 16.91 4.15 16.51
N LEU A 1036 17.37 5.34 16.15
CA LEU A 1036 18.47 5.51 15.20
C LEU A 1036 19.84 5.26 15.84
N ARG A 1037 20.05 5.62 17.11
CA ARG A 1037 21.35 5.50 17.81
C ARG A 1037 21.60 4.11 18.47
N GLU A 1038 20.78 3.11 18.15
CA GLU A 1038 20.95 1.69 18.52
C GLU A 1038 21.12 1.39 20.04
N GLY A 1039 20.51 2.21 20.90
CA GLY A 1039 20.48 1.93 22.35
C GLY A 1039 19.67 0.66 22.67
N SER A 1040 20.16 -0.17 23.59
CA SER A 1040 19.63 -1.51 23.92
C SER A 1040 18.15 -1.52 24.33
N ASP A 1041 17.66 -0.44 24.94
CA ASP A 1041 16.44 -0.44 25.75
C ASP A 1041 15.20 -0.06 24.91
N PHE A 1042 14.85 -0.92 23.95
CA PHE A 1042 13.70 -0.68 23.07
C PHE A 1042 12.35 -0.96 23.74
N GLY A 1043 11.81 0.07 24.39
CA GLY A 1043 10.39 0.16 24.77
C GLY A 1043 9.44 0.02 23.56
N PRO A 1044 8.13 -0.23 23.79
CA PRO A 1044 7.19 -0.62 22.73
C PRO A 1044 7.05 0.44 21.62
N GLU A 1045 7.09 1.72 21.98
CA GLU A 1045 7.03 2.84 21.03
C GLU A 1045 8.23 2.86 20.07
N SER A 1046 9.43 2.55 20.56
CA SER A 1046 10.65 2.45 19.74
C SER A 1046 10.54 1.33 18.71
N ARG A 1047 9.90 0.21 19.06
CA ARG A 1047 9.62 -0.90 18.12
C ARG A 1047 8.67 -0.45 17.01
N VAL A 1048 7.56 0.21 17.35
CA VAL A 1048 6.60 0.75 16.38
C VAL A 1048 7.26 1.70 15.36
N VAL A 1049 8.20 2.54 15.78
CA VAL A 1049 8.96 3.41 14.85
C VAL A 1049 9.94 2.61 14.01
N ARG A 1050 10.75 1.73 14.62
CA ARG A 1050 11.74 0.89 13.92
C ARG A 1050 11.08 0.03 12.84
N ASP A 1051 9.99 -0.65 13.19
CA ASP A 1051 9.26 -1.60 12.33
C ASP A 1051 8.42 -0.87 11.25
N ALA A 1052 8.30 0.46 11.36
CA ALA A 1052 7.68 1.33 10.36
C ALA A 1052 8.67 2.08 9.45
N LEU A 1053 9.98 2.04 9.76
CA LEU A 1053 11.02 2.74 8.99
C LEU A 1053 11.63 1.82 7.92
N HIS A 1054 11.47 2.20 6.66
CA HIS A 1054 12.18 1.55 5.56
C HIS A 1054 13.71 1.77 5.68
N PRO A 1055 14.58 0.79 5.38
CA PRO A 1055 16.04 0.91 5.56
C PRO A 1055 16.66 2.18 4.95
N ARG A 1056 16.38 2.47 3.67
CA ARG A 1056 16.83 3.71 2.99
C ARG A 1056 16.35 5.01 3.68
N ALA A 1057 15.24 4.97 4.41
CA ALA A 1057 14.75 6.10 5.20
C ALA A 1057 15.46 6.19 6.56
N ARG A 1058 15.82 5.06 7.18
CA ARG A 1058 16.66 4.98 8.39
C ARG A 1058 18.05 5.59 8.13
N GLU A 1059 18.68 5.23 7.02
CA GLU A 1059 19.97 5.78 6.55
C GLU A 1059 19.92 7.31 6.36
N ARG A 1060 18.94 7.80 5.60
CA ARG A 1060 18.73 9.25 5.38
C ARG A 1060 18.41 9.99 6.68
N ALA A 1061 17.64 9.38 7.58
CA ALA A 1061 17.31 9.97 8.87
C ALA A 1061 18.54 10.07 9.79
N LEU A 1062 19.41 9.06 9.81
CA LEU A 1062 20.70 9.08 10.53
C LEU A 1062 21.56 10.27 10.10
N GLY A 1063 21.79 10.44 8.80
CA GLY A 1063 22.59 11.55 8.26
C GLY A 1063 22.01 12.95 8.50
N LEU A 1064 20.70 13.06 8.77
CA LEU A 1064 20.02 14.33 9.04
C LEU A 1064 19.81 14.60 10.55
N LEU A 1065 19.85 13.57 11.40
CA LEU A 1065 19.36 13.63 12.78
C LEU A 1065 20.01 14.75 13.60
N GLU A 1066 21.34 14.87 13.59
CA GLU A 1066 22.02 15.87 14.41
C GLU A 1066 21.74 17.31 13.96
N ALA A 1067 21.76 17.57 12.66
CA ALA A 1067 21.48 18.89 12.11
C ALA A 1067 20.02 19.28 12.36
N ALA A 1068 19.09 18.35 12.17
CA ALA A 1068 17.68 18.53 12.49
C ALA A 1068 17.44 18.79 13.99
N GLN A 1069 18.11 18.04 14.89
CA GLN A 1069 17.94 18.20 16.34
C GLN A 1069 18.44 19.56 16.86
N ARG A 1070 19.45 20.16 16.22
CA ARG A 1070 19.95 21.51 16.55
C ARG A 1070 18.98 22.63 16.16
N GLU A 1071 18.17 22.43 15.12
CA GLU A 1071 17.27 23.44 14.54
C GLU A 1071 15.78 23.00 14.52
N PHE A 1072 15.33 22.25 15.53
CA PHE A 1072 13.98 21.67 15.53
C PHE A 1072 12.89 22.62 16.09
N ASP A 1073 12.55 23.69 15.36
CA ASP A 1073 11.35 24.47 15.68
C ASP A 1073 10.07 23.84 15.08
N ALA A 1074 9.44 22.97 15.88
CA ALA A 1074 8.13 22.37 15.59
C ALA A 1074 7.03 23.40 15.23
N THR A 1075 7.15 24.64 15.70
CA THR A 1075 6.17 25.72 15.48
C THR A 1075 6.36 26.36 14.09
N ALA A 1076 7.58 26.82 13.77
CA ALA A 1076 7.89 27.36 12.44
C ALA A 1076 7.76 26.30 11.31
N LEU A 1077 8.01 25.02 11.61
CA LEU A 1077 7.74 23.91 10.70
C LEU A 1077 6.22 23.75 10.45
N ALA A 1078 5.38 23.80 11.48
CA ALA A 1078 3.93 23.69 11.34
C ALA A 1078 3.30 24.88 10.59
N GLU A 1079 3.84 26.09 10.76
CA GLU A 1079 3.45 27.25 9.95
C GLU A 1079 3.89 27.09 8.49
N SER A 1080 5.15 26.68 8.26
CA SER A 1080 5.67 26.37 6.92
C SER A 1080 4.87 25.26 6.22
N ALA A 1081 4.36 24.26 6.95
CA ALA A 1081 3.45 23.24 6.45
C ALA A 1081 2.09 23.84 6.05
N ARG A 1082 1.52 24.74 6.87
CA ARG A 1082 0.28 25.46 6.55
C ARG A 1082 0.43 26.32 5.29
N HIS A 1083 1.52 27.07 5.17
CA HIS A 1083 1.82 27.83 3.95
C HIS A 1083 1.98 26.92 2.74
N SER A 1084 2.67 25.78 2.86
CA SER A 1084 2.81 24.79 1.79
C SER A 1084 1.46 24.24 1.31
N ALA A 1085 0.58 23.87 2.26
CA ALA A 1085 -0.78 23.43 1.98
C ALA A 1085 -1.60 24.52 1.27
N ASN A 1086 -1.47 25.79 1.70
CA ASN A 1086 -2.16 26.93 1.07
C ASN A 1086 -1.67 27.19 -0.36
N ARG A 1087 -0.38 26.99 -0.64
CA ARG A 1087 0.21 27.12 -1.98
C ARG A 1087 -0.31 26.03 -2.92
N ALA A 1088 -0.45 24.78 -2.46
CA ALA A 1088 -1.13 23.72 -3.19
C ALA A 1088 -2.63 24.01 -3.39
N GLY A 1089 -3.30 24.50 -2.34
CA GLY A 1089 -4.68 24.97 -2.39
C GLY A 1089 -4.90 26.05 -3.45
N LEU A 1090 -4.02 27.05 -3.56
CA LEU A 1090 -4.11 28.13 -4.55
C LEU A 1090 -4.12 27.60 -6.00
N VAL A 1091 -3.27 26.62 -6.31
CA VAL A 1091 -3.20 25.97 -7.62
C VAL A 1091 -4.45 25.12 -7.87
N ALA A 1092 -4.88 24.35 -6.87
CA ALA A 1092 -6.09 23.52 -6.96
C ALA A 1092 -7.39 24.35 -7.07
N GLY A 1093 -7.47 25.50 -6.40
CA GLY A 1093 -8.58 26.45 -6.50
C GLY A 1093 -8.55 27.30 -7.78
N GLY A 1094 -7.48 27.21 -8.58
CA GLY A 1094 -7.35 27.86 -9.89
C GLY A 1094 -7.20 29.39 -9.86
N GLY A 1095 -6.93 30.02 -8.71
CA GLY A 1095 -6.75 31.47 -8.65
C GLY A 1095 -6.76 32.08 -7.23
N PRO A 1096 -6.27 33.32 -7.07
CA PRO A 1096 -6.22 34.01 -5.77
C PRO A 1096 -7.60 34.35 -5.20
N GLY A 1097 -8.62 34.57 -6.04
CA GLY A 1097 -9.99 34.90 -5.62
C GLY A 1097 -10.61 33.83 -4.72
N PRO A 1098 -10.82 32.59 -5.21
CA PRO A 1098 -11.33 31.48 -4.38
C PRO A 1098 -10.48 31.20 -3.14
N ALA A 1099 -9.15 31.27 -3.27
CA ALA A 1099 -8.22 31.00 -2.18
C ALA A 1099 -8.34 32.03 -1.04
N LEU A 1100 -8.38 33.33 -1.34
CA LEU A 1100 -8.58 34.39 -0.34
C LEU A 1100 -10.00 34.37 0.22
N ALA A 1101 -11.03 34.07 -0.58
CA ALA A 1101 -12.39 33.89 -0.09
C ALA A 1101 -12.48 32.75 0.94
N ALA A 1102 -11.84 31.60 0.66
CA ALA A 1102 -11.79 30.45 1.55
C ALA A 1102 -11.00 30.69 2.85
N LEU A 1103 -9.85 31.39 2.80
CA LEU A 1103 -9.11 31.78 4.01
C LEU A 1103 -9.89 32.79 4.88
N ARG A 1104 -10.56 33.76 4.26
CA ARG A 1104 -11.41 34.74 4.96
C ARG A 1104 -12.61 34.06 5.65
N GLN A 1105 -13.24 33.07 5.01
CA GLN A 1105 -14.30 32.26 5.63
C GLN A 1105 -13.81 31.50 6.88
N LEU A 1106 -12.59 30.97 6.86
CA LEU A 1106 -11.99 30.29 8.01
C LEU A 1106 -11.54 31.25 9.15
N LYS A 1107 -11.55 32.56 8.94
CA LYS A 1107 -10.89 33.55 9.82
C LYS A 1107 -9.40 33.23 10.03
N SER A 1108 -8.71 32.80 8.97
CA SER A 1108 -7.25 32.59 8.96
C SER A 1108 -6.49 33.87 9.34
N SER A 1109 -5.28 33.72 9.85
CA SER A 1109 -4.46 34.86 10.30
C SER A 1109 -4.05 35.76 9.13
N GLU A 1110 -3.72 37.01 9.45
CA GLU A 1110 -3.25 37.97 8.45
C GLU A 1110 -1.95 37.48 7.79
N ALA A 1111 -1.01 36.96 8.57
CA ALA A 1111 0.22 36.32 8.07
C ALA A 1111 -0.06 35.15 7.11
N GLU A 1112 -1.10 34.34 7.37
CA GLU A 1112 -1.51 33.24 6.49
C GLU A 1112 -2.04 33.76 5.14
N CYS A 1113 -2.74 34.90 5.15
CA CYS A 1113 -3.17 35.59 3.93
C CYS A 1113 -2.01 36.27 3.20
N ILE A 1114 -1.08 36.91 3.92
CA ILE A 1114 0.10 37.59 3.36
C ILE A 1114 0.98 36.59 2.58
N GLU A 1115 1.26 35.41 3.14
CA GLU A 1115 2.06 34.40 2.44
C GLU A 1115 1.34 33.75 1.25
N LEU A 1116 0.00 33.63 1.30
CA LEU A 1116 -0.78 33.24 0.13
C LEU A 1116 -0.65 34.28 -0.98
N VAL A 1117 -0.78 35.58 -0.64
CA VAL A 1117 -0.72 36.68 -1.61
C VAL A 1117 0.68 36.82 -2.20
N ARG A 1118 1.73 36.81 -1.37
CA ARG A 1118 3.14 36.81 -1.82
C ARG A 1118 3.43 35.67 -2.78
N PHE A 1119 2.97 34.46 -2.50
CA PHE A 1119 3.13 33.35 -3.44
C PHE A 1119 2.27 33.52 -4.70
N SER A 1120 1.04 34.02 -4.61
CA SER A 1120 0.21 34.30 -5.79
C SER A 1120 0.79 35.37 -6.71
N ALA A 1121 1.55 36.33 -6.17
CA ALA A 1121 2.27 37.35 -6.94
C ALA A 1121 3.66 36.90 -7.42
N SER A 1122 4.05 35.63 -7.17
CA SER A 1122 5.41 35.14 -7.43
C SER A 1122 5.64 34.64 -8.86
N GLU A 1123 6.90 34.75 -9.32
CA GLU A 1123 7.40 34.09 -10.53
C GLU A 1123 7.25 32.55 -10.47
N ARG A 1124 7.07 31.96 -9.28
CA ARG A 1124 6.84 30.52 -9.11
C ARG A 1124 5.38 30.13 -9.38
N TYR A 1125 4.43 31.02 -9.12
CA TYR A 1125 3.01 30.77 -9.39
C TYR A 1125 2.60 31.12 -10.83
N LEU A 1126 3.25 32.11 -11.46
CA LEU A 1126 2.98 32.51 -12.84
C LEU A 1126 2.95 31.33 -13.85
N PRO A 1127 3.93 30.39 -13.89
CA PRO A 1127 3.85 29.23 -14.79
C PRO A 1127 2.80 28.20 -14.35
N LEU A 1128 2.56 28.03 -13.03
CA LEU A 1128 1.54 27.11 -12.52
C LEU A 1128 0.12 27.57 -12.90
N ARG A 1129 -0.12 28.89 -12.91
CA ARG A 1129 -1.36 29.51 -13.40
C ARG A 1129 -1.55 29.33 -14.91
N ALA A 1130 -0.47 29.25 -15.69
CA ALA A 1130 -0.54 29.02 -17.13
C ALA A 1130 -1.03 27.60 -17.49
N LEU A 1131 -0.87 26.61 -16.60
CA LEU A 1131 -1.33 25.23 -16.82
C LEU A 1131 -2.87 25.07 -16.86
N GLY A 1132 -3.61 26.11 -16.45
CA GLY A 1132 -5.08 26.16 -16.48
C GLY A 1132 -5.67 27.09 -17.55
N ALA A 1133 -4.84 27.57 -18.49
CA ALA A 1133 -5.29 28.24 -19.71
C ALA A 1133 -5.59 27.22 -20.82
#